data_AF-I0ETW0-F1
#
_entry.id   AF-I0ETW0-F1
#
_cell.length_a   1.000
_cell.length_b   1.000
_cell.length_c   1.000
_cell.angle_alpha   90.00
_cell.angle_beta   90.00
_cell.angle_gamma   90.00
#
_symmetry.space_group_name_H-M   'P 1'
#
loop_
_entity.id
_entity.type
_entity.pdbx_description
1 polymer ?
#
loop_
_entity_poly.entity_id
_entity_poly.type
_entity_poly.pdbx_seq_one_letter_code
_entity_poly.pdbx_strand_id
1 'polypeptide(L)'
;MAIGSLSSLGLGSKVLNYDVIDKLKSADEKTLIAPLDKKMEQNVEKQKALVEIKTLLSALKSPIKTLSDYSTYIGRKSNVTGGALSASVGAGVPIQDIKIDVQNLAQGDINELGAKFSSRDDVFSQVDTTLKFYTQNKDYAIDIKAGMTLGDVAQSITDATNGAVMGIVMKTGGNNPYQLMLNTKNTGEDNRVYFGSHIQSTLNNTNALSLGVDEAGKSDVSLNVKGADGKMHEVPIVLEIPESSSIKQKNVAIQKALQLALQNDPNFKDLIANGDISVDILHGGDSLMINDRRGGVIEIKGSKAKELGFLQTKTQENDLLKGTRTIKEGKLEGVISLNDQALDLATLTSEDNTSEQNTDAIIQAINSKEGLSAFKDSEGKLVINAASGVLTIKGNDILGKTHLKDLGLSAGITQTYEASQDKLFISKILQRASDSEFTYNGVSITRPTNEVNDVISGVNITLQQTTEPNKPAIISVSRDNQAIIDSITEFVKAYNELIPKLDEDTRYDPDTKIAGIFNGVGDIRTIRSSLNNVFSYSVHTDSGVESLMKYGLSLDDKGTMNLDEAKLASALNSDPKATQDFFYGSDSKDMGGREVHQEGIFSKFNQVVANLIDGGNAKLKIYEDSLDRDAKSLAKDKENAQELLKTRYDIMAERFAAYDSQISKANQKFNSVQMMIDQAAAKKN
;
A
#
# COMPACT_ATOMS: atom_id res chain seq x y z
N MET A 1 83.46 13.90 50.13
CA MET A 1 82.36 14.85 49.90
C MET A 1 82.96 16.24 49.74
N ALA A 2 83.04 16.72 48.50
CA ALA A 2 83.44 18.08 48.20
C ALA A 2 82.25 19.02 48.42
N ILE A 3 82.56 20.12 49.10
CA ILE A 3 81.78 21.28 49.54
C ILE A 3 80.53 21.57 48.69
N GLY A 4 79.37 21.51 49.36
CA GLY A 4 78.10 22.03 48.88
C GLY A 4 77.16 22.23 50.07
N SER A 5 77.47 23.18 50.96
CA SER A 5 76.55 23.60 52.02
C SER A 5 75.69 24.76 51.51
N LEU A 6 74.39 24.52 51.33
CA LEU A 6 73.38 25.56 51.09
C LEU A 6 73.43 26.57 52.25
N SER A 7 73.73 27.84 51.94
CA SER A 7 74.05 28.87 52.95
C SER A 7 72.85 29.56 53.59
N SER A 8 71.62 29.35 53.11
CA SER A 8 70.40 29.88 53.72
C SER A 8 69.15 29.38 52.99
N LEU A 9 68.22 28.75 53.72
CA LEU A 9 66.84 28.53 53.29
C LEU A 9 66.01 29.78 53.63
N GLY A 10 66.14 30.82 52.81
CA GLY A 10 65.32 32.03 52.93
C GLY A 10 64.00 31.90 52.19
N LEU A 11 62.87 31.98 52.90
CA LEU A 11 61.54 32.13 52.31
C LEU A 11 61.27 33.62 52.04
N GLY A 12 60.92 34.00 50.81
CA GLY A 12 60.39 35.34 50.48
C GLY A 12 61.39 36.43 50.10
N SER A 13 62.55 36.10 49.49
CA SER A 13 63.63 37.06 49.17
C SER A 13 63.34 38.06 48.03
N LYS A 14 62.09 38.22 47.58
CA LYS A 14 61.67 39.14 46.49
C LYS A 14 60.35 39.83 46.83
N VAL A 15 60.19 41.07 46.33
CA VAL A 15 58.98 41.89 46.51
C VAL A 15 57.82 41.29 45.70
N LEU A 16 56.61 41.27 46.26
CA LEU A 16 55.39 40.82 45.59
C LEU A 16 55.04 41.74 44.41
N ASN A 17 54.82 41.18 43.22
CA ASN A 17 54.35 41.89 42.03
C ASN A 17 53.27 41.08 41.29
N TYR A 18 52.61 41.69 40.30
CA TYR A 18 51.52 41.05 39.54
C TYR A 18 51.97 39.75 38.85
N ASP A 19 53.16 39.72 38.25
CA ASP A 19 53.72 38.53 37.60
C ASP A 19 53.88 37.33 38.55
N VAL A 20 54.20 37.58 39.83
CA VAL A 20 54.30 36.51 40.84
C VAL A 20 52.92 35.99 41.23
N ILE A 21 51.92 36.86 41.31
CA ILE A 21 50.52 36.47 41.58
C ILE A 21 49.99 35.59 40.43
N ASP A 22 50.23 35.97 39.18
CA ASP A 22 49.85 35.18 38.01
C ASP A 22 50.56 33.81 37.96
N LYS A 23 51.86 33.76 38.27
CA LYS A 23 52.58 32.48 38.36
C LYS A 23 52.05 31.57 39.45
N LEU A 24 51.66 32.13 40.59
CA LEU A 24 50.99 31.37 41.66
C LEU A 24 49.63 30.86 41.18
N LYS A 25 48.86 31.70 40.47
CA LYS A 25 47.56 31.31 39.90
C LYS A 25 47.70 30.15 38.93
N SER A 26 48.64 30.22 37.99
CA SER A 26 48.88 29.12 37.05
C SER A 26 49.36 27.83 37.75
N ALA A 27 50.14 27.94 38.82
CA ALA A 27 50.57 26.77 39.60
C ALA A 27 49.39 26.12 40.37
N ASP A 28 48.52 26.94 40.94
CA ASP A 28 47.32 26.49 41.64
C ASP A 28 46.29 25.91 40.65
N GLU A 29 46.08 26.53 39.48
CA GLU A 29 45.27 25.97 38.38
C GLU A 29 45.82 24.62 37.91
N LYS A 30 47.13 24.49 37.73
CA LYS A 30 47.77 23.21 37.36
C LYS A 30 47.58 22.13 38.42
N THR A 31 47.42 22.50 39.69
CA THR A 31 47.27 21.56 40.80
C THR A 31 45.80 21.16 41.01
N LEU A 32 44.87 22.12 40.86
CA LEU A 32 43.45 21.91 41.17
C LEU A 32 42.59 21.59 39.95
N ILE A 33 42.89 22.17 38.77
CA ILE A 33 42.07 22.03 37.57
C ILE A 33 42.59 20.94 36.63
N ALA A 34 43.89 20.90 36.36
CA ALA A 34 44.46 19.95 35.39
C ALA A 34 44.16 18.46 35.71
N PRO A 35 44.14 18.00 36.98
CA PRO A 35 43.72 16.64 37.30
C PRO A 35 42.24 16.37 37.00
N LEU A 36 41.36 17.37 37.16
CA LEU A 36 39.94 17.27 36.84
C LEU A 36 39.73 17.21 35.32
N ASP A 37 40.43 18.07 34.56
CA ASP A 37 40.42 18.03 33.10
C ASP A 37 40.83 16.66 32.57
N LYS A 38 41.92 16.10 33.09
CA LYS A 38 42.37 14.76 32.72
C LYS A 38 41.33 13.68 33.02
N LYS A 39 40.65 13.75 34.17
CA LYS A 39 39.57 12.80 34.51
C LYS A 39 38.36 12.96 33.60
N MET A 40 38.01 14.19 33.23
CA MET A 40 36.93 14.48 32.29
C MET A 40 37.25 13.93 30.90
N GLU A 41 38.46 14.17 30.38
CA GLU A 41 38.93 13.59 29.11
C GLU A 41 38.86 12.06 29.13
N GLN A 42 39.37 11.43 30.20
CA GLN A 42 39.29 9.98 30.36
C GLN A 42 37.86 9.44 30.42
N ASN A 43 36.93 10.18 31.03
CA ASN A 43 35.52 9.81 31.07
C ASN A 43 34.91 9.88 29.66
N VAL A 44 35.17 10.95 28.91
CA VAL A 44 34.71 11.10 27.52
C VAL A 44 35.24 9.97 26.63
N GLU A 45 36.51 9.62 26.73
CA GLU A 45 37.08 8.50 25.96
C GLU A 45 36.46 7.15 26.36
N LYS A 46 36.16 6.94 27.64
CA LYS A 46 35.38 5.77 28.09
C LYS A 46 33.97 5.75 27.51
N GLN A 47 33.27 6.88 27.48
CA GLN A 47 31.94 6.96 26.89
C GLN A 47 31.97 6.59 25.40
N LYS A 48 32.94 7.12 24.64
CA LYS A 48 33.13 6.79 23.21
C LYS A 48 33.38 5.30 23.00
N ALA A 49 34.37 4.73 23.70
CA ALA A 49 34.70 3.31 23.58
C ALA A 49 33.53 2.40 24.00
N LEU A 50 32.78 2.79 25.03
CA LEU A 50 31.57 2.05 25.46
C LEU A 50 30.48 2.06 24.39
N VAL A 51 30.26 3.20 23.72
CA VAL A 51 29.30 3.31 22.61
C VAL A 51 29.71 2.42 21.44
N GLU A 52 31.00 2.37 21.11
CA GLU A 52 31.53 1.47 20.07
C GLU A 52 31.29 -0.01 20.43
N ILE A 53 31.63 -0.43 21.65
CA ILE A 53 31.37 -1.81 22.14
C ILE A 53 29.87 -2.14 22.12
N LYS A 54 29.00 -1.22 22.58
CA LYS A 54 27.54 -1.40 22.55
C LYS A 54 27.02 -1.55 21.12
N THR A 55 27.57 -0.79 20.17
CA THR A 55 27.22 -0.90 18.75
C THR A 55 27.61 -2.27 18.19
N LEU A 56 28.83 -2.74 18.45
CA LEU A 56 29.31 -4.05 18.00
C LEU A 56 28.52 -5.21 18.64
N LEU A 57 28.16 -5.11 19.93
CA LEU A 57 27.25 -6.06 20.58
C LEU A 57 25.84 -6.03 19.97
N SER A 58 25.36 -4.85 19.57
CA SER A 58 24.05 -4.72 18.93
C SER A 58 24.02 -5.36 17.54
N ALA A 59 25.13 -5.33 16.81
CA ALA A 59 25.26 -5.98 15.51
C ALA A 59 25.06 -7.52 15.58
N LEU A 60 25.38 -8.14 16.72
CA LEU A 60 25.12 -9.57 16.95
C LEU A 60 23.62 -9.90 17.08
N LYS A 61 22.77 -8.95 17.48
CA LYS A 61 21.37 -9.24 17.84
C LYS A 61 20.55 -9.75 16.67
N SER A 62 20.71 -9.18 15.48
CA SER A 62 19.92 -9.55 14.30
C SER A 62 20.11 -11.01 13.91
N PRO A 63 21.35 -11.47 13.60
CA PRO A 63 21.56 -12.87 13.24
C PRO A 63 21.23 -13.83 14.39
N ILE A 64 21.52 -13.46 15.64
CA ILE A 64 21.09 -14.26 16.81
C ILE A 64 19.58 -14.42 16.84
N LYS A 65 18.83 -13.33 16.65
CA LYS A 65 17.37 -13.35 16.71
C LYS A 65 16.79 -14.26 15.63
N THR A 66 17.26 -14.13 14.39
CA THR A 66 16.85 -14.99 13.27
C THR A 66 17.12 -16.46 13.58
N LEU A 67 18.29 -16.77 14.12
CA LEU A 67 18.67 -18.14 14.50
C LEU A 67 17.94 -18.66 15.75
N SER A 68 17.40 -17.78 16.58
CA SER A 68 16.53 -18.13 17.70
C SER A 68 15.03 -18.18 17.34
N ASP A 69 14.67 -17.99 16.06
CA ASP A 69 13.28 -18.05 15.59
C ASP A 69 12.97 -19.41 14.96
N TYR A 70 11.90 -20.07 15.41
CA TYR A 70 11.44 -21.35 14.88
C TYR A 70 11.14 -21.29 13.37
N SER A 71 10.58 -20.17 12.90
CA SER A 71 10.15 -20.00 11.50
C SER A 71 11.31 -20.11 10.51
N THR A 72 12.53 -19.76 10.93
CA THR A 72 13.76 -19.89 10.15
C THR A 72 14.01 -21.36 9.76
N TYR A 73 13.73 -22.31 10.65
CA TYR A 73 14.00 -23.75 10.45
C TYR A 73 12.93 -24.47 9.66
N ILE A 74 11.72 -23.91 9.64
CA ILE A 74 10.62 -24.37 8.78
C ILE A 74 10.50 -23.54 7.50
N GLY A 75 11.46 -22.65 7.23
CA GLY A 75 11.56 -21.87 6.00
C GLY A 75 11.50 -22.74 4.74
N ARG A 76 10.87 -22.19 3.71
CA ARG A 76 10.69 -22.84 2.40
C ARG A 76 11.09 -21.89 1.30
N LYS A 77 11.66 -22.45 0.25
CA LYS A 77 11.89 -21.75 -1.01
C LYS A 77 11.20 -22.49 -2.14
N SER A 78 10.68 -21.73 -3.09
CA SER A 78 10.10 -22.22 -4.33
C SER A 78 11.11 -22.01 -5.46
N ASN A 79 11.27 -23.01 -6.31
CA ASN A 79 11.88 -22.86 -7.62
C ASN A 79 10.83 -23.19 -8.68
N VAL A 80 10.65 -22.31 -9.66
CA VAL A 80 9.68 -22.50 -10.74
C VAL A 80 10.43 -22.83 -12.03
N THR A 81 10.00 -23.88 -12.72
CA THR A 81 10.47 -24.19 -14.07
C THR A 81 9.59 -23.53 -15.13
N GLY A 82 10.22 -22.97 -16.17
CA GLY A 82 9.54 -22.21 -17.21
C GLY A 82 9.34 -20.72 -16.87
N GLY A 83 8.65 -20.00 -17.74
CA GLY A 83 8.34 -18.57 -17.59
C GLY A 83 6.85 -18.25 -17.50
N ALA A 84 6.00 -19.26 -17.27
CA ALA A 84 4.55 -19.12 -17.29
C ALA A 84 3.99 -18.55 -15.98
N LEU A 85 4.69 -18.72 -14.86
CA LEU A 85 4.26 -18.23 -13.56
C LEU A 85 5.45 -17.96 -12.64
N SER A 86 5.21 -17.18 -11.58
CA SER A 86 6.07 -17.12 -10.41
C SER A 86 5.32 -17.63 -9.18
N ALA A 87 6.04 -18.17 -8.20
CA ALA A 87 5.45 -18.66 -6.96
C ALA A 87 6.28 -18.27 -5.75
N SER A 88 5.62 -17.91 -4.66
CA SER A 88 6.23 -17.76 -3.33
C SER A 88 5.56 -18.71 -2.36
N VAL A 89 6.33 -19.20 -1.40
CA VAL A 89 5.87 -20.17 -0.40
C VAL A 89 6.20 -19.68 0.99
N GLY A 90 5.24 -19.85 1.90
CA GLY A 90 5.38 -19.57 3.31
C GLY A 90 6.14 -20.69 4.04
N ALA A 91 6.61 -20.36 5.23
CA ALA A 91 7.22 -21.34 6.12
C ALA A 91 6.22 -22.48 6.47
N GLY A 92 6.72 -23.70 6.58
CA GLY A 92 5.92 -24.87 6.95
C GLY A 92 5.15 -25.53 5.80
N VAL A 93 5.08 -24.92 4.61
CA VAL A 93 4.49 -25.57 3.43
C VAL A 93 5.20 -26.91 3.17
N PRO A 94 4.46 -28.01 2.91
CA PRO A 94 5.08 -29.32 2.62
C PRO A 94 6.06 -29.27 1.45
N ILE A 95 7.16 -30.00 1.56
CA ILE A 95 8.13 -30.19 0.49
C ILE A 95 7.49 -31.09 -0.57
N GLN A 96 7.31 -30.57 -1.78
CA GLN A 96 6.70 -31.28 -2.88
C GLN A 96 6.96 -30.55 -4.20
N ASP A 97 6.77 -31.26 -5.30
CA ASP A 97 6.62 -30.65 -6.63
C ASP A 97 5.14 -30.46 -6.95
N ILE A 98 4.80 -29.27 -7.45
CA ILE A 98 3.44 -28.91 -7.84
C ILE A 98 3.44 -28.66 -9.34
N LYS A 99 2.60 -29.39 -10.07
CA LYS A 99 2.42 -29.20 -11.51
C LYS A 99 1.28 -28.23 -11.77
N ILE A 100 1.58 -27.14 -12.46
CA ILE A 100 0.62 -26.13 -12.89
C ILE A 100 0.59 -26.08 -14.42
N ASP A 101 -0.57 -26.36 -15.00
CA ASP A 101 -0.84 -26.13 -16.42
C ASP A 101 -1.73 -24.89 -16.50
N VAL A 102 -1.26 -23.81 -17.13
CA VAL A 102 -2.01 -22.55 -17.28
C VAL A 102 -2.66 -22.55 -18.66
N GLN A 103 -3.98 -22.69 -18.70
CA GLN A 103 -4.75 -22.68 -19.95
C GLN A 103 -5.06 -21.26 -20.40
N ASN A 104 -5.53 -20.40 -19.50
CA ASN A 104 -5.95 -19.03 -19.79
C ASN A 104 -5.48 -18.08 -18.68
N LEU A 105 -5.20 -16.84 -19.05
CA LEU A 105 -4.96 -15.76 -18.11
C LEU A 105 -6.25 -14.97 -17.87
N ALA A 106 -6.37 -14.43 -16.66
CA ALA A 106 -7.40 -13.46 -16.37
C ALA A 106 -7.12 -12.18 -17.16
N GLN A 107 -8.14 -11.67 -17.83
CA GLN A 107 -8.08 -10.47 -18.67
C GLN A 107 -9.16 -9.47 -18.25
N GLY A 108 -8.87 -8.18 -18.43
CA GLY A 108 -9.86 -7.11 -18.35
C GLY A 108 -10.54 -6.89 -19.71
N ASP A 109 -11.62 -6.12 -19.72
CA ASP A 109 -12.34 -5.76 -20.93
C ASP A 109 -11.69 -4.53 -21.58
N ILE A 110 -11.54 -4.53 -22.90
CA ILE A 110 -11.00 -3.40 -23.68
C ILE A 110 -11.93 -3.15 -24.86
N ASN A 111 -12.50 -1.95 -24.91
CA ASN A 111 -13.51 -1.57 -25.89
C ASN A 111 -13.15 -0.25 -26.58
N GLU A 112 -13.28 -0.17 -27.90
CA GLU A 112 -13.39 1.11 -28.61
C GLU A 112 -14.84 1.60 -28.53
N LEU A 113 -15.05 2.90 -28.33
CA LEU A 113 -16.37 3.53 -28.30
C LEU A 113 -16.41 4.81 -29.15
N GLY A 114 -17.43 4.94 -29.99
CA GLY A 114 -17.67 6.12 -30.81
C GLY A 114 -16.70 6.27 -31.99
N ALA A 115 -16.83 7.37 -32.70
CA ALA A 115 -16.02 7.69 -33.87
C ALA A 115 -14.59 8.11 -33.52
N LYS A 116 -13.75 8.28 -34.56
CA LYS A 116 -12.40 8.83 -34.42
C LYS A 116 -12.37 10.34 -34.58
N PHE A 117 -11.55 11.00 -33.78
CA PHE A 117 -11.40 12.46 -33.70
C PHE A 117 -9.99 12.94 -34.09
N SER A 118 -9.88 14.21 -34.48
CA SER A 118 -8.61 14.85 -34.85
C SER A 118 -7.83 15.34 -33.63
N SER A 119 -8.53 15.74 -32.58
CA SER A 119 -8.00 16.20 -31.30
C SER A 119 -8.80 15.65 -30.11
N ARG A 120 -8.22 15.69 -28.91
CA ARG A 120 -8.92 15.39 -27.65
C ARG A 120 -9.94 16.48 -27.28
N ASP A 121 -9.74 17.69 -27.80
CA ASP A 121 -10.59 18.86 -27.56
C ASP A 121 -11.73 18.98 -28.58
N ASP A 122 -11.82 18.04 -29.53
CA ASP A 122 -12.93 18.00 -30.49
C ASP A 122 -14.23 17.65 -29.74
N VAL A 123 -15.32 18.33 -30.12
CA VAL A 123 -16.65 18.08 -29.54
C VAL A 123 -17.10 16.66 -29.85
N PHE A 124 -17.36 15.88 -28.80
CA PHE A 124 -17.85 14.51 -28.89
C PHE A 124 -19.35 14.47 -29.26
N SER A 125 -20.16 15.29 -28.60
CA SER A 125 -21.61 15.36 -28.83
C SER A 125 -22.11 16.79 -28.98
N GLN A 126 -22.99 17.03 -29.95
CA GLN A 126 -23.71 18.30 -30.13
C GLN A 126 -25.07 18.31 -29.43
N VAL A 127 -25.44 17.22 -28.76
CA VAL A 127 -26.73 17.01 -28.10
C VAL A 127 -26.52 16.44 -26.70
N ASP A 128 -27.49 16.68 -25.81
CA ASP A 128 -27.56 15.98 -24.54
C ASP A 128 -27.96 14.52 -24.79
N THR A 129 -27.27 13.58 -24.17
CA THR A 129 -27.62 12.16 -24.21
C THR A 129 -27.01 11.43 -23.01
N THR A 130 -27.16 10.11 -22.96
CA THR A 130 -26.65 9.28 -21.87
C THR A 130 -25.95 8.06 -22.47
N LEU A 131 -24.69 7.84 -22.10
CA LEU A 131 -23.99 6.58 -22.37
C LEU A 131 -24.46 5.53 -21.37
N LYS A 132 -24.96 4.38 -21.86
CA LYS A 132 -25.41 3.26 -21.05
C LYS A 132 -24.50 2.05 -21.19
N PHE A 133 -24.11 1.46 -20.07
CA PHE A 133 -23.51 0.14 -20.02
C PHE A 133 -23.68 -0.50 -18.64
N TYR A 134 -23.51 -1.81 -18.59
CA TYR A 134 -23.53 -2.63 -17.39
C TYR A 134 -22.20 -3.36 -17.22
N THR A 135 -21.71 -3.44 -15.99
CA THR A 135 -20.54 -4.23 -15.59
C THR A 135 -20.56 -4.42 -14.08
N GLN A 136 -19.91 -5.47 -13.55
CA GLN A 136 -19.79 -5.70 -12.09
C GLN A 136 -21.15 -5.66 -11.35
N ASN A 137 -22.19 -6.25 -11.94
CA ASN A 137 -23.55 -6.26 -11.38
C ASN A 137 -24.18 -4.87 -11.18
N LYS A 138 -23.77 -3.87 -11.96
CA LYS A 138 -24.28 -2.50 -11.86
C LYS A 138 -24.50 -1.86 -13.23
N ASP A 139 -25.65 -1.19 -13.37
CA ASP A 139 -25.94 -0.30 -14.49
C ASP A 139 -25.30 1.08 -14.30
N TYR A 140 -24.70 1.59 -15.35
CA TYR A 140 -24.16 2.93 -15.45
C TYR A 140 -24.88 3.71 -16.55
N ALA A 141 -25.26 4.94 -16.21
CA ALA A 141 -25.90 5.91 -17.07
C ALA A 141 -25.13 7.23 -16.93
N ILE A 142 -24.28 7.53 -17.90
CA ILE A 142 -23.38 8.69 -17.85
C ILE A 142 -23.94 9.78 -18.75
N ASP A 143 -24.32 10.90 -18.14
CA ASP A 143 -24.83 12.05 -18.88
C ASP A 143 -23.72 12.70 -19.71
N ILE A 144 -23.97 12.80 -21.01
CA ILE A 144 -23.13 13.48 -21.99
C ILE A 144 -23.87 14.75 -22.39
N LYS A 145 -23.28 15.91 -22.11
CA LYS A 145 -23.88 17.20 -22.43
C LYS A 145 -23.45 17.70 -23.80
N ALA A 146 -24.33 18.45 -24.46
CA ALA A 146 -24.01 19.13 -25.70
C ALA A 146 -22.75 20.00 -25.51
N GLY A 147 -21.78 19.84 -26.40
CA GLY A 147 -20.50 20.55 -26.36
C GLY A 147 -19.37 19.85 -25.59
N MET A 148 -19.64 18.76 -24.88
CA MET A 148 -18.57 17.98 -24.23
C MET A 148 -17.55 17.50 -25.26
N THR A 149 -16.26 17.66 -24.93
CA THR A 149 -15.16 17.18 -25.77
C THR A 149 -14.91 15.69 -25.60
N LEU A 150 -14.14 15.08 -26.49
CA LEU A 150 -13.67 13.70 -26.35
C LEU A 150 -12.95 13.48 -25.01
N GLY A 151 -12.16 14.46 -24.56
CA GLY A 151 -11.50 14.45 -23.26
C GLY A 151 -12.49 14.47 -22.09
N ASP A 152 -13.50 15.32 -22.15
CA ASP A 152 -14.51 15.44 -21.09
C ASP A 152 -15.32 14.15 -20.92
N VAL A 153 -15.68 13.50 -22.04
CA VAL A 153 -16.41 12.22 -22.01
C VAL A 153 -15.56 11.09 -21.43
N ALA A 154 -14.27 11.02 -21.78
CA ALA A 154 -13.35 10.05 -21.20
C ALA A 154 -13.25 10.21 -19.66
N GLN A 155 -13.17 11.46 -19.20
CA GLN A 155 -13.12 11.75 -17.77
C GLN A 155 -14.44 11.44 -17.07
N SER A 156 -15.59 11.78 -17.66
CA SER A 156 -16.90 11.53 -17.06
C SER A 156 -17.18 10.04 -16.86
N ILE A 157 -16.72 9.17 -17.78
CA ILE A 157 -16.77 7.71 -17.60
C ILE A 157 -15.97 7.26 -16.39
N THR A 158 -14.74 7.77 -16.27
CA THR A 158 -13.84 7.39 -15.18
C THR A 158 -14.39 7.86 -13.82
N ASP A 159 -14.93 9.07 -13.77
CA ASP A 159 -15.49 9.66 -12.56
C ASP A 159 -16.78 8.96 -12.12
N ALA A 160 -17.72 8.74 -13.06
CA ALA A 160 -19.01 8.10 -12.78
C ALA A 160 -18.88 6.65 -12.29
N THR A 161 -17.77 5.99 -12.66
CA THR A 161 -17.49 4.60 -12.27
C THR A 161 -16.52 4.50 -11.09
N ASN A 162 -16.08 5.63 -10.52
CA ASN A 162 -15.04 5.68 -9.49
C ASN A 162 -13.76 4.93 -9.90
N GLY A 163 -13.42 4.96 -11.19
CA GLY A 163 -12.27 4.27 -11.77
C GLY A 163 -12.42 2.76 -11.92
N ALA A 164 -13.61 2.19 -11.74
CA ALA A 164 -13.86 0.78 -12.06
C ALA A 164 -13.76 0.51 -13.58
N VAL A 165 -14.20 1.49 -14.39
CA VAL A 165 -14.03 1.54 -15.84
C VAL A 165 -13.32 2.85 -16.20
N MET A 166 -12.22 2.75 -16.91
CA MET A 166 -11.41 3.89 -17.31
C MET A 166 -11.79 4.33 -18.72
N GLY A 167 -12.24 5.57 -18.85
CA GLY A 167 -12.33 6.25 -20.14
C GLY A 167 -10.95 6.78 -20.54
N ILE A 168 -10.39 6.23 -21.61
CA ILE A 168 -9.02 6.54 -22.06
C ILE A 168 -9.07 7.01 -23.50
N VAL A 169 -8.37 8.11 -23.82
CA VAL A 169 -8.21 8.54 -25.21
C VAL A 169 -6.93 7.96 -25.78
N MET A 170 -7.03 7.02 -26.72
CA MET A 170 -5.90 6.33 -27.35
C MET A 170 -5.65 6.85 -28.76
N LYS A 171 -4.37 6.98 -29.14
CA LYS A 171 -3.97 7.34 -30.51
C LYS A 171 -3.77 6.08 -31.36
N THR A 172 -4.61 5.87 -32.37
CA THR A 172 -4.68 4.64 -33.20
C THR A 172 -4.17 4.81 -34.65
N GLY A 173 -3.80 6.04 -35.06
CA GLY A 173 -3.29 6.35 -36.40
C GLY A 173 -4.39 6.70 -37.44
N GLY A 174 -3.98 7.25 -38.59
CA GLY A 174 -4.88 7.81 -39.62
C GLY A 174 -5.10 9.32 -39.49
N ASN A 175 -5.95 9.89 -40.35
CA ASN A 175 -6.23 11.34 -40.40
C ASN A 175 -6.91 11.86 -39.11
N ASN A 176 -7.77 11.03 -38.50
CA ASN A 176 -8.37 11.26 -37.18
C ASN A 176 -7.82 10.20 -36.23
N PRO A 177 -6.73 10.48 -35.50
CA PRO A 177 -6.00 9.41 -34.82
C PRO A 177 -6.55 9.11 -33.41
N TYR A 178 -7.42 9.93 -32.83
CA TYR A 178 -7.87 9.77 -31.44
C TYR A 178 -9.16 8.94 -31.36
N GLN A 179 -9.14 7.89 -30.54
CA GLN A 179 -10.25 6.97 -30.29
C GLN A 179 -10.53 6.94 -28.77
N LEU A 180 -11.80 6.98 -28.38
CA LEU A 180 -12.19 6.70 -27.01
C LEU A 180 -12.15 5.19 -26.75
N MET A 181 -11.48 4.81 -25.67
CA MET A 181 -11.37 3.46 -25.16
C MET A 181 -12.08 3.36 -23.80
N LEU A 182 -12.81 2.29 -23.55
CA LEU A 182 -13.34 1.93 -22.25
C LEU A 182 -12.70 0.63 -21.79
N ASN A 183 -11.89 0.71 -20.75
CA ASN A 183 -11.14 -0.42 -20.23
C ASN A 183 -11.50 -0.67 -18.77
N THR A 184 -11.70 -1.94 -18.37
CA THR A 184 -11.89 -2.23 -16.95
C THR A 184 -10.57 -2.18 -16.19
N LYS A 185 -10.65 -1.75 -14.93
CA LYS A 185 -9.49 -1.76 -14.04
C LYS A 185 -9.09 -3.17 -13.63
N ASN A 186 -10.08 -4.05 -13.44
CA ASN A 186 -9.89 -5.41 -12.97
C ASN A 186 -10.08 -6.42 -14.11
N THR A 187 -9.47 -7.59 -13.93
CA THR A 187 -9.64 -8.78 -14.77
C THR A 187 -10.82 -9.61 -14.28
N GLY A 188 -11.20 -10.64 -15.05
CA GLY A 188 -12.22 -11.61 -14.67
C GLY A 188 -13.53 -11.44 -15.43
N GLU A 189 -14.27 -12.53 -15.64
CA GLU A 189 -15.48 -12.58 -16.45
C GLU A 189 -16.55 -11.56 -16.02
N ASP A 190 -16.69 -11.32 -14.72
CA ASP A 190 -17.68 -10.39 -14.15
C ASP A 190 -17.40 -8.90 -14.49
N ASN A 191 -16.22 -8.60 -15.05
CA ASN A 191 -15.83 -7.27 -15.50
C ASN A 191 -16.11 -7.02 -16.99
N ARG A 192 -16.83 -7.93 -17.68
CA ARG A 192 -17.28 -7.64 -19.05
C ARG A 192 -18.19 -6.42 -19.08
N VAL A 193 -17.96 -5.52 -20.05
CA VAL A 193 -18.80 -4.35 -20.28
C VAL A 193 -19.88 -4.69 -21.30
N TYR A 194 -21.14 -4.48 -20.92
CA TYR A 194 -22.31 -4.69 -21.74
C TYR A 194 -22.97 -3.35 -22.06
N PHE A 195 -22.75 -2.82 -23.26
CA PHE A 195 -23.33 -1.54 -23.70
C PHE A 195 -24.85 -1.66 -23.93
N GLY A 196 -25.58 -0.57 -23.74
CA GLY A 196 -27.00 -0.51 -24.05
C GLY A 196 -27.89 -1.19 -23.00
N SER A 197 -28.68 -2.17 -23.45
CA SER A 197 -29.69 -2.85 -22.63
C SER A 197 -29.31 -4.31 -22.44
N HIS A 198 -29.69 -4.86 -21.28
CA HIS A 198 -29.37 -6.24 -20.96
C HIS A 198 -30.43 -6.87 -20.06
N ILE A 199 -30.53 -8.19 -20.13
CA ILE A 199 -31.32 -8.99 -19.19
C ILE A 199 -30.52 -10.23 -18.81
N GLN A 200 -30.45 -10.49 -17.52
CA GLN A 200 -29.66 -11.57 -16.96
C GLN A 200 -30.55 -12.64 -16.33
N SER A 201 -30.19 -13.90 -16.54
CA SER A 201 -30.77 -15.03 -15.82
C SER A 201 -29.82 -15.58 -14.76
N THR A 202 -30.39 -16.26 -13.78
CA THR A 202 -29.65 -17.12 -12.85
C THR A 202 -30.39 -18.44 -12.70
N LEU A 203 -29.78 -19.52 -13.18
CA LEU A 203 -30.34 -20.87 -12.99
C LEU A 203 -29.92 -21.44 -11.64
N ASN A 204 -30.82 -22.19 -11.02
CA ASN A 204 -30.62 -22.79 -9.70
C ASN A 204 -30.90 -24.30 -9.67
N ASN A 205 -31.19 -24.92 -10.83
CA ASN A 205 -31.53 -26.34 -10.95
C ASN A 205 -31.08 -26.92 -12.30
N THR A 206 -30.96 -28.24 -12.34
CA THR A 206 -30.56 -29.02 -13.52
C THR A 206 -31.71 -29.78 -14.19
N ASN A 207 -32.95 -29.53 -13.76
CA ASN A 207 -34.14 -30.25 -14.22
C ASN A 207 -34.28 -30.23 -15.75
N ALA A 208 -34.89 -31.28 -16.30
CA ALA A 208 -35.26 -31.31 -17.72
C ALA A 208 -36.11 -30.08 -18.10
N LEU A 209 -35.95 -29.62 -19.35
CA LEU A 209 -36.64 -28.45 -19.88
C LEU A 209 -37.14 -28.75 -21.29
N SER A 210 -38.44 -28.57 -21.49
CA SER A 210 -39.09 -28.68 -22.79
C SER A 210 -39.84 -27.38 -23.05
N LEU A 211 -39.41 -26.67 -24.09
CA LEU A 211 -39.96 -25.42 -24.59
C LEU A 211 -40.50 -25.68 -25.99
N GLY A 212 -41.82 -25.57 -26.15
CA GLY A 212 -42.50 -25.72 -27.42
C GLY A 212 -43.28 -24.49 -27.83
N VAL A 213 -43.95 -24.62 -28.97
CA VAL A 213 -45.02 -23.72 -29.42
C VAL A 213 -46.30 -24.54 -29.42
N ASP A 214 -47.35 -24.04 -28.77
CA ASP A 214 -48.63 -24.74 -28.71
C ASP A 214 -49.38 -24.69 -30.05
N GLU A 215 -50.47 -25.45 -30.15
CA GLU A 215 -51.30 -25.52 -31.37
C GLU A 215 -51.95 -24.16 -31.75
N ALA A 216 -52.02 -23.21 -30.80
CA ALA A 216 -52.50 -21.86 -31.03
C ALA A 216 -51.38 -20.87 -31.47
N GLY A 217 -50.15 -21.37 -31.64
CA GLY A 217 -48.99 -20.56 -32.02
C GLY A 217 -48.37 -19.77 -30.86
N LYS A 218 -48.78 -20.04 -29.61
CA LYS A 218 -48.23 -19.39 -28.43
C LYS A 218 -47.01 -20.16 -27.94
N SER A 219 -45.91 -19.46 -27.75
CA SER A 219 -44.65 -20.06 -27.31
C SER A 219 -44.58 -20.18 -25.79
N ASP A 220 -44.01 -21.28 -25.30
CA ASP A 220 -43.68 -21.46 -23.88
C ASP A 220 -42.70 -20.37 -23.39
N VAL A 221 -41.75 -20.02 -24.26
CA VAL A 221 -40.83 -18.88 -24.13
C VAL A 221 -40.63 -18.22 -25.48
N SER A 222 -40.64 -16.89 -25.50
CA SER A 222 -40.25 -16.09 -26.66
C SER A 222 -39.40 -14.89 -26.24
N LEU A 223 -38.52 -14.47 -27.14
CA LEU A 223 -37.69 -13.27 -26.99
C LEU A 223 -38.26 -12.17 -27.87
N ASN A 224 -38.70 -11.08 -27.25
CA ASN A 224 -39.23 -9.90 -27.93
C ASN A 224 -38.18 -8.77 -27.88
N VAL A 225 -37.59 -8.48 -29.03
CA VAL A 225 -36.48 -7.51 -29.20
C VAL A 225 -36.62 -6.71 -30.48
N LYS A 226 -35.94 -5.58 -30.58
CA LYS A 226 -35.98 -4.71 -31.75
C LYS A 226 -35.18 -5.30 -32.91
N GLY A 227 -35.83 -5.55 -34.05
CA GLY A 227 -35.21 -6.07 -35.26
C GLY A 227 -34.41 -5.03 -36.04
N ALA A 228 -33.76 -5.45 -37.13
CA ALA A 228 -33.01 -4.58 -38.02
C ALA A 228 -33.90 -3.51 -38.72
N ASP A 229 -35.20 -3.74 -38.81
CA ASP A 229 -36.20 -2.80 -39.34
C ASP A 229 -36.64 -1.72 -38.32
N GLY A 230 -36.10 -1.78 -37.10
CA GLY A 230 -36.42 -0.86 -36.02
C GLY A 230 -37.75 -1.13 -35.31
N LYS A 231 -38.39 -2.29 -35.52
CA LYS A 231 -39.64 -2.68 -34.84
C LYS A 231 -39.38 -3.83 -33.87
N MET A 232 -40.27 -3.97 -32.89
CA MET A 232 -40.25 -5.13 -31.99
C MET A 232 -40.74 -6.37 -32.73
N HIS A 233 -39.96 -7.45 -32.70
CA HIS A 233 -40.39 -8.77 -33.19
C HIS A 233 -40.22 -9.80 -32.09
N GLU A 234 -41.14 -10.76 -32.07
CA GLU A 234 -41.17 -11.83 -31.10
C GLU A 234 -40.66 -13.13 -31.73
N VAL A 235 -39.57 -13.68 -31.16
CA VAL A 235 -38.90 -14.89 -31.65
C VAL A 235 -39.19 -16.05 -30.71
N PRO A 236 -39.85 -17.13 -31.18
CA PRO A 236 -40.13 -18.30 -30.37
C PRO A 236 -38.84 -19.07 -30.04
N ILE A 237 -38.69 -19.52 -28.80
CA ILE A 237 -37.55 -20.34 -28.38
C ILE A 237 -38.01 -21.78 -28.20
N VAL A 238 -37.49 -22.66 -29.04
CA VAL A 238 -37.78 -24.11 -29.01
C VAL A 238 -36.55 -24.85 -28.51
N LEU A 239 -36.73 -25.66 -27.49
CA LEU A 239 -35.64 -26.42 -26.86
C LEU A 239 -36.20 -27.65 -26.16
N GLU A 240 -35.59 -28.80 -26.43
CA GLU A 240 -35.84 -30.01 -25.66
C GLU A 240 -34.52 -30.52 -25.11
N ILE A 241 -34.39 -30.48 -23.79
CA ILE A 241 -33.21 -30.98 -23.09
C ILE A 241 -33.63 -31.88 -21.92
N PRO A 242 -33.01 -33.06 -21.77
CA PRO A 242 -33.19 -33.89 -20.59
C PRO A 242 -32.55 -33.22 -19.36
N GLU A 243 -32.67 -33.87 -18.20
CA GLU A 243 -31.95 -33.45 -17.00
C GLU A 243 -30.45 -33.38 -17.28
N SER A 244 -29.83 -32.25 -16.93
CA SER A 244 -28.44 -31.94 -17.27
C SER A 244 -27.49 -32.35 -16.14
N SER A 245 -26.22 -32.65 -16.45
CA SER A 245 -25.27 -33.03 -15.40
C SER A 245 -24.69 -31.83 -14.63
N SER A 246 -24.93 -30.60 -15.08
CA SER A 246 -24.55 -29.36 -14.40
C SER A 246 -25.38 -28.16 -14.90
N ILE A 247 -25.48 -27.09 -14.11
CA ILE A 247 -26.13 -25.84 -14.50
C ILE A 247 -25.45 -25.22 -15.73
N LYS A 248 -24.10 -25.23 -15.77
CA LYS A 248 -23.31 -24.76 -16.90
C LYS A 248 -23.71 -25.41 -18.22
N GLN A 249 -23.85 -26.74 -18.25
CA GLN A 249 -24.28 -27.43 -19.48
C GLN A 249 -25.69 -27.05 -19.91
N LYS A 250 -26.62 -26.89 -18.95
CA LYS A 250 -27.98 -26.44 -19.22
C LYS A 250 -27.99 -25.03 -19.82
N ASN A 251 -27.23 -24.09 -19.25
CA ASN A 251 -27.08 -22.74 -19.82
C ASN A 251 -26.43 -22.74 -21.20
N VAL A 252 -25.42 -23.58 -21.45
CA VAL A 252 -24.84 -23.75 -22.81
C VAL A 252 -25.89 -24.20 -23.82
N ALA A 253 -26.79 -25.11 -23.43
CA ALA A 253 -27.87 -25.56 -24.32
C ALA A 253 -28.89 -24.44 -24.59
N ILE A 254 -29.29 -23.70 -23.55
CA ILE A 254 -30.22 -22.56 -23.68
C ILE A 254 -29.60 -21.44 -24.53
N GLN A 255 -28.32 -21.10 -24.29
CA GLN A 255 -27.57 -20.13 -25.08
C GLN A 255 -27.60 -20.50 -26.57
N LYS A 256 -27.30 -21.75 -26.91
CA LYS A 256 -27.32 -22.24 -28.29
C LYS A 256 -28.71 -22.13 -28.92
N ALA A 257 -29.77 -22.46 -28.18
CA ALA A 257 -31.13 -22.34 -28.69
C ALA A 257 -31.54 -20.89 -28.95
N LEU A 258 -31.23 -19.97 -28.01
CA LEU A 258 -31.45 -18.54 -28.20
C LEU A 258 -30.70 -17.99 -29.42
N GLN A 259 -29.41 -18.33 -29.53
CA GLN A 259 -28.57 -17.92 -30.67
C GLN A 259 -29.11 -18.47 -31.98
N LEU A 260 -29.49 -19.75 -32.03
CA LEU A 260 -30.02 -20.39 -33.24
C LEU A 260 -31.37 -19.77 -33.66
N ALA A 261 -32.25 -19.49 -32.70
CA ALA A 261 -33.54 -18.85 -32.98
C ALA A 261 -33.35 -17.46 -33.62
N LEU A 262 -32.45 -16.64 -33.07
CA LEU A 262 -32.13 -15.32 -33.62
C LEU A 262 -31.38 -15.40 -34.97
N GLN A 263 -30.48 -16.38 -35.16
CA GLN A 263 -29.76 -16.57 -36.42
C GLN A 263 -30.68 -16.99 -37.58
N ASN A 264 -31.76 -17.72 -37.28
CA ASN A 264 -32.72 -18.20 -38.27
C ASN A 264 -33.79 -17.16 -38.65
N ASP A 265 -33.95 -16.10 -37.85
CA ASP A 265 -34.90 -15.02 -38.14
C ASP A 265 -34.25 -13.92 -38.99
N PRO A 266 -34.83 -13.55 -40.16
CA PRO A 266 -34.29 -12.52 -41.04
C PRO A 266 -34.11 -11.15 -40.37
N ASN A 267 -34.90 -10.82 -39.34
CA ASN A 267 -34.83 -9.54 -38.64
C ASN A 267 -33.64 -9.44 -37.68
N PHE A 268 -33.03 -10.58 -37.30
CA PHE A 268 -32.01 -10.66 -36.24
C PHE A 268 -30.69 -11.28 -36.68
N LYS A 269 -30.68 -12.02 -37.80
CA LYS A 269 -29.47 -12.69 -38.32
C LYS A 269 -28.25 -11.76 -38.38
N ASP A 270 -28.40 -10.57 -38.93
CA ASP A 270 -27.29 -9.62 -39.08
C ASP A 270 -26.90 -8.98 -37.74
N LEU A 271 -27.86 -8.78 -36.84
CA LEU A 271 -27.65 -8.23 -35.50
C LEU A 271 -26.89 -9.20 -34.57
N ILE A 272 -27.06 -10.50 -34.77
CA ILE A 272 -26.22 -11.51 -34.09
C ILE A 272 -24.84 -11.57 -34.74
N ALA A 273 -24.78 -11.54 -36.07
CA ALA A 273 -23.52 -11.65 -36.80
C ALA A 273 -22.56 -10.49 -36.56
N ASN A 274 -23.08 -9.26 -36.42
CA ASN A 274 -22.29 -8.07 -36.10
C ASN A 274 -22.08 -7.87 -34.58
N GLY A 275 -22.77 -8.66 -33.74
CA GLY A 275 -22.67 -8.63 -32.29
C GLY A 275 -23.44 -7.48 -31.61
N ASP A 276 -24.37 -6.82 -32.31
CA ASP A 276 -25.31 -5.88 -31.70
C ASP A 276 -26.20 -6.58 -30.67
N ILE A 277 -26.68 -7.78 -31.00
CA ILE A 277 -27.33 -8.68 -30.05
C ILE A 277 -26.35 -9.81 -29.72
N SER A 278 -26.21 -10.10 -28.43
CA SER A 278 -25.39 -11.21 -27.94
C SER A 278 -26.09 -11.98 -26.83
N VAL A 279 -25.74 -13.26 -26.72
CA VAL A 279 -26.17 -14.14 -25.64
C VAL A 279 -24.92 -14.77 -25.07
N ASP A 280 -24.50 -14.30 -23.90
CA ASP A 280 -23.27 -14.71 -23.22
C ASP A 280 -23.58 -15.56 -21.99
N ILE A 281 -22.62 -16.38 -21.58
CA ILE A 281 -22.63 -17.07 -20.28
C ILE A 281 -21.70 -16.31 -19.33
N LEU A 282 -22.10 -16.23 -18.06
CA LEU A 282 -21.42 -15.51 -17.00
C LEU A 282 -21.35 -16.34 -15.72
N HIS A 283 -20.60 -15.84 -14.73
CA HIS A 283 -20.47 -16.42 -13.40
C HIS A 283 -20.07 -17.90 -13.44
N GLY A 284 -19.09 -18.24 -14.29
CA GLY A 284 -18.57 -19.60 -14.40
C GLY A 284 -19.51 -20.62 -15.06
N GLY A 285 -20.71 -20.21 -15.49
CA GLY A 285 -21.70 -21.09 -16.11
C GLY A 285 -23.12 -20.92 -15.61
N ASP A 286 -23.35 -20.18 -14.53
CA ASP A 286 -24.63 -20.19 -13.81
C ASP A 286 -25.64 -19.17 -14.34
N SER A 287 -25.17 -18.17 -15.09
CA SER A 287 -25.99 -17.09 -15.64
C SER A 287 -25.91 -17.00 -17.16
N LEU A 288 -27.02 -16.56 -17.77
CA LEU A 288 -27.05 -16.06 -19.14
C LEU A 288 -27.23 -14.55 -19.14
N MET A 289 -26.64 -13.90 -20.13
CA MET A 289 -26.79 -12.48 -20.39
C MET A 289 -27.22 -12.29 -21.83
N ILE A 290 -28.42 -11.74 -22.04
CA ILE A 290 -28.85 -11.26 -23.35
C ILE A 290 -28.62 -9.76 -23.37
N ASN A 291 -27.80 -9.29 -24.31
CA ASN A 291 -27.42 -7.89 -24.43
C ASN A 291 -27.76 -7.37 -25.83
N ASP A 292 -28.35 -6.17 -25.89
CA ASP A 292 -28.52 -5.39 -27.11
C ASP A 292 -27.76 -4.06 -26.97
N ARG A 293 -26.65 -3.96 -27.71
CA ARG A 293 -25.75 -2.79 -27.69
C ARG A 293 -26.42 -1.53 -28.21
N ARG A 294 -27.51 -1.65 -28.96
CA ARG A 294 -28.28 -0.50 -29.46
C ARG A 294 -29.17 0.08 -28.36
N GLY A 295 -29.38 -0.65 -27.26
CA GLY A 295 -30.16 -0.21 -26.11
C GLY A 295 -31.66 -0.33 -26.27
N GLY A 296 -32.13 -1.07 -27.29
CA GLY A 296 -33.54 -1.38 -27.48
C GLY A 296 -34.11 -2.23 -26.34
N VAL A 297 -35.43 -2.24 -26.19
CA VAL A 297 -36.10 -3.03 -25.17
C VAL A 297 -35.87 -4.54 -25.41
N ILE A 298 -35.53 -5.27 -24.34
CA ILE A 298 -35.45 -6.72 -24.33
C ILE A 298 -36.53 -7.26 -23.41
N GLU A 299 -37.36 -8.15 -23.92
CA GLU A 299 -38.43 -8.78 -23.16
C GLU A 299 -38.47 -10.30 -23.39
N ILE A 300 -38.49 -11.08 -22.30
CA ILE A 300 -38.70 -12.52 -22.30
C ILE A 300 -40.16 -12.78 -21.94
N LYS A 301 -40.92 -13.33 -22.88
CA LYS A 301 -42.33 -13.67 -22.67
C LYS A 301 -42.52 -15.18 -22.56
N GLY A 302 -43.73 -15.58 -22.21
CA GLY A 302 -44.16 -16.98 -22.13
C GLY A 302 -44.32 -17.49 -20.69
N SER A 303 -45.12 -18.55 -20.53
CA SER A 303 -45.43 -19.15 -19.22
C SER A 303 -44.20 -19.75 -18.53
N LYS A 304 -43.21 -20.21 -19.30
CA LYS A 304 -41.99 -20.86 -18.80
C LYS A 304 -40.77 -19.93 -18.75
N ALA A 305 -40.93 -18.62 -18.96
CA ALA A 305 -39.81 -17.66 -18.91
C ALA A 305 -39.01 -17.72 -17.59
N LYS A 306 -39.70 -17.96 -16.47
CA LYS A 306 -39.07 -18.11 -15.14
C LYS A 306 -38.26 -19.40 -14.99
N GLU A 307 -38.56 -20.45 -15.75
CA GLU A 307 -37.80 -21.70 -15.74
C GLU A 307 -36.40 -21.53 -16.33
N LEU A 308 -36.19 -20.47 -17.13
CA LEU A 308 -34.88 -20.04 -17.63
C LEU A 308 -34.09 -19.18 -16.63
N GLY A 309 -34.66 -18.88 -15.46
CA GLY A 309 -33.97 -18.13 -14.39
C GLY A 309 -34.00 -16.61 -14.55
N PHE A 310 -34.79 -16.06 -15.48
CA PHE A 310 -34.98 -14.61 -15.62
C PHE A 310 -35.92 -14.09 -14.52
N LEU A 311 -35.36 -13.39 -13.53
CA LEU A 311 -36.13 -12.74 -12.46
C LEU A 311 -36.83 -11.48 -12.97
N GLN A 312 -36.10 -10.69 -13.75
CA GLN A 312 -36.64 -9.61 -14.56
C GLN A 312 -36.85 -10.15 -15.97
N THR A 313 -38.03 -9.92 -16.54
CA THR A 313 -38.39 -10.41 -17.87
C THR A 313 -38.54 -9.28 -18.89
N LYS A 314 -38.35 -8.02 -18.49
CA LYS A 314 -38.33 -6.87 -19.40
C LYS A 314 -37.31 -5.85 -18.92
N THR A 315 -36.45 -5.35 -19.81
CA THR A 315 -35.54 -4.23 -19.51
C THR A 315 -36.30 -2.98 -19.12
N GLN A 316 -35.75 -2.19 -18.18
CA GLN A 316 -36.32 -0.89 -17.87
C GLN A 316 -36.07 0.09 -19.03
N GLU A 317 -37.15 0.74 -19.47
CA GLU A 317 -37.07 1.90 -20.37
C GLU A 317 -36.68 3.11 -19.51
N ASN A 318 -35.63 3.83 -19.91
CA ASN A 318 -35.23 5.05 -19.22
C ASN A 318 -35.94 6.25 -19.84
N ASP A 319 -36.32 7.18 -18.97
CA ASP A 319 -36.90 8.43 -19.40
C ASP A 319 -35.90 9.28 -20.19
N LEU A 320 -36.37 9.95 -21.23
CA LEU A 320 -35.58 10.79 -22.11
C LEU A 320 -35.13 12.08 -21.42
N LEU A 321 -36.01 12.73 -20.66
CA LEU A 321 -35.68 13.94 -19.92
C LEU A 321 -36.45 14.03 -18.60
N LYS A 322 -35.71 14.20 -17.50
CA LYS A 322 -36.25 14.57 -16.19
C LYS A 322 -35.90 16.03 -15.87
N GLY A 323 -36.91 16.80 -15.48
CA GLY A 323 -36.76 18.19 -15.07
C GLY A 323 -35.84 18.31 -13.85
N THR A 324 -35.04 19.38 -13.82
CA THR A 324 -34.09 19.64 -12.72
C THR A 324 -34.76 20.10 -11.42
N ARG A 325 -36.03 20.50 -11.50
CA ARG A 325 -36.85 20.97 -10.37
C ARG A 325 -38.34 20.76 -10.65
N THR A 326 -39.14 20.88 -9.59
CA THR A 326 -40.59 21.02 -9.73
C THR A 326 -40.91 22.30 -10.47
N ILE A 327 -42.04 22.30 -11.20
CA ILE A 327 -42.46 23.48 -11.95
C ILE A 327 -42.83 24.59 -10.98
N LYS A 328 -42.34 25.81 -11.20
CA LYS A 328 -42.62 26.96 -10.34
C LYS A 328 -44.14 27.21 -10.21
N GLU A 329 -44.57 27.54 -8.99
CA GLU A 329 -45.95 27.96 -8.71
C GLU A 329 -46.26 29.37 -9.25
N GLY A 330 -47.54 29.68 -9.36
CA GLY A 330 -48.06 30.93 -9.88
C GLY A 330 -48.04 31.01 -11.41
N LYS A 331 -48.22 32.23 -11.92
CA LYS A 331 -48.35 32.48 -13.36
C LYS A 331 -47.00 32.35 -14.05
N LEU A 332 -46.96 31.54 -15.12
CA LEU A 332 -45.85 31.46 -16.08
C LEU A 332 -46.34 31.97 -17.43
N GLU A 333 -45.49 32.71 -18.14
CA GLU A 333 -45.86 33.36 -19.40
C GLU A 333 -44.92 32.98 -20.55
N GLY A 334 -45.36 33.29 -21.78
CA GLY A 334 -44.59 33.04 -23.00
C GLY A 334 -44.80 31.65 -23.60
N VAL A 335 -44.26 31.50 -24.80
CA VAL A 335 -44.42 30.30 -25.63
C VAL A 335 -43.12 29.50 -25.64
N ILE A 336 -43.23 28.21 -25.34
CA ILE A 336 -42.15 27.23 -25.54
C ILE A 336 -42.53 26.24 -26.65
N SER A 337 -41.57 25.51 -27.19
CA SER A 337 -41.86 24.39 -28.09
C SER A 337 -41.08 23.13 -27.69
N LEU A 338 -41.77 21.99 -27.77
CA LEU A 338 -41.18 20.65 -27.67
C LEU A 338 -41.32 19.98 -29.04
N ASN A 339 -40.21 19.63 -29.69
CA ASN A 339 -40.19 19.12 -31.08
C ASN A 339 -40.99 20.01 -32.04
N ASP A 340 -40.77 21.33 -31.96
CA ASP A 340 -41.46 22.38 -32.72
C ASP A 340 -42.98 22.50 -32.46
N GLN A 341 -43.52 21.73 -31.51
CA GLN A 341 -44.92 21.84 -31.09
C GLN A 341 -45.05 22.86 -29.95
N ALA A 342 -45.76 23.96 -30.20
CA ALA A 342 -45.86 25.07 -29.25
C ALA A 342 -46.78 24.77 -28.05
N LEU A 343 -46.37 25.28 -26.88
CA LEU A 343 -47.14 25.36 -25.64
C LEU A 343 -47.10 26.81 -25.14
N ASP A 344 -48.27 27.42 -24.99
CA ASP A 344 -48.43 28.76 -24.42
C ASP A 344 -48.66 28.67 -22.91
N LEU A 345 -47.63 29.00 -22.13
CA LEU A 345 -47.65 28.87 -20.67
C LEU A 345 -48.70 29.78 -20.01
N ALA A 346 -49.05 30.91 -20.65
CA ALA A 346 -50.05 31.83 -20.13
C ALA A 346 -51.46 31.23 -20.21
N THR A 347 -51.71 30.26 -21.10
CA THR A 347 -53.00 29.56 -21.15
C THR A 347 -53.09 28.38 -20.18
N LEU A 348 -51.94 27.87 -19.73
CA LEU A 348 -51.83 26.66 -18.91
C LEU A 348 -51.69 26.94 -17.40
N THR A 349 -51.28 28.16 -17.04
CA THR A 349 -50.96 28.53 -15.65
C THR A 349 -51.78 29.73 -15.18
N SER A 350 -51.94 29.90 -13.86
CA SER A 350 -52.66 31.03 -13.24
C SER A 350 -51.89 31.57 -12.02
N GLU A 351 -52.18 32.80 -11.57
CA GLU A 351 -51.48 33.41 -10.43
C GLU A 351 -51.60 32.58 -9.13
N ASP A 352 -52.73 31.89 -8.95
CA ASP A 352 -53.01 31.08 -7.76
C ASP A 352 -52.62 29.60 -7.92
N ASN A 353 -52.10 29.18 -9.08
CA ASN A 353 -51.76 27.78 -9.29
C ASN A 353 -50.60 27.34 -8.39
N THR A 354 -50.76 26.22 -7.70
CA THR A 354 -49.64 25.55 -7.04
C THR A 354 -48.66 24.96 -8.07
N SER A 355 -47.45 24.64 -7.62
CA SER A 355 -46.45 23.91 -8.41
C SER A 355 -47.02 22.63 -9.03
N GLU A 356 -47.83 21.89 -8.27
CA GLU A 356 -48.47 20.66 -8.72
C GLU A 356 -49.52 20.93 -9.81
N GLN A 357 -50.40 21.92 -9.61
CA GLN A 357 -51.42 22.29 -10.59
C GLN A 357 -50.79 22.73 -11.92
N ASN A 358 -49.70 23.51 -11.87
CA ASN A 358 -48.95 23.88 -13.08
C ASN A 358 -48.34 22.65 -13.77
N THR A 359 -47.79 21.72 -12.99
CA THR A 359 -47.21 20.48 -13.53
C THR A 359 -48.26 19.62 -14.22
N ASP A 360 -49.44 19.45 -13.60
CA ASP A 360 -50.54 18.67 -14.18
C ASP A 360 -51.09 19.29 -15.47
N ALA A 361 -51.29 20.62 -15.50
CA ALA A 361 -51.75 21.32 -16.68
C ALA A 361 -50.76 21.18 -17.86
N ILE A 362 -49.45 21.29 -17.57
CA ILE A 362 -48.40 21.15 -18.58
C ILE A 362 -48.29 19.70 -19.07
N ILE A 363 -48.40 18.71 -18.17
CA ILE A 363 -48.42 17.29 -18.55
C ILE A 363 -49.59 16.98 -19.48
N GLN A 364 -50.79 17.47 -19.18
CA GLN A 364 -51.95 17.29 -20.05
C GLN A 364 -51.72 17.91 -21.43
N ALA A 365 -51.14 19.12 -21.47
CA ALA A 365 -50.80 19.78 -22.72
C ALA A 365 -49.77 18.99 -23.54
N ILE A 366 -48.74 18.43 -22.90
CA ILE A 366 -47.74 17.59 -23.58
C ILE A 366 -48.35 16.28 -24.07
N ASN A 367 -49.15 15.60 -23.25
CA ASN A 367 -49.79 14.33 -23.64
C ASN A 367 -50.83 14.48 -24.77
N SER A 368 -51.30 15.71 -25.05
CA SER A 368 -52.14 16.00 -26.22
C SER A 368 -51.36 16.11 -27.54
N LYS A 369 -50.02 16.13 -27.47
CA LYS A 369 -49.12 16.25 -28.61
C LYS A 369 -48.76 14.88 -29.18
N GLU A 370 -48.82 14.73 -30.49
CA GLU A 370 -48.45 13.48 -31.15
C GLU A 370 -46.97 13.15 -30.91
N GLY A 371 -46.70 11.92 -30.50
CA GLY A 371 -45.33 11.40 -30.31
C GLY A 371 -44.61 11.90 -29.06
N LEU A 372 -45.28 12.65 -28.17
CA LEU A 372 -44.75 13.05 -26.87
C LEU A 372 -45.59 12.45 -25.73
N SER A 373 -44.94 12.13 -24.64
CA SER A 373 -45.60 11.79 -23.38
C SER A 373 -44.90 12.45 -22.21
N ALA A 374 -45.65 12.77 -21.17
CA ALA A 374 -45.12 13.35 -19.95
C ALA A 374 -45.86 12.85 -18.72
N PHE A 375 -45.14 12.82 -17.60
CA PHE A 375 -45.68 12.43 -16.29
C PHE A 375 -44.89 13.10 -15.15
N LYS A 376 -45.40 12.97 -13.92
CA LYS A 376 -44.71 13.41 -12.69
C LYS A 376 -43.92 12.24 -12.11
N ASP A 377 -42.64 12.45 -11.82
CA ASP A 377 -41.90 11.46 -11.04
C ASP A 377 -42.31 11.46 -9.55
N SER A 378 -41.68 10.59 -8.74
CA SER A 378 -41.94 10.50 -7.30
C SER A 378 -41.61 11.77 -6.51
N GLU A 379 -40.82 12.69 -7.08
CA GLU A 379 -40.46 13.98 -6.48
C GLU A 379 -41.35 15.12 -6.99
N GLY A 380 -42.33 14.83 -7.86
CA GLY A 380 -43.21 15.83 -8.48
C GLY A 380 -42.57 16.62 -9.64
N LYS A 381 -41.42 16.17 -10.15
CA LYS A 381 -40.72 16.79 -11.29
C LYS A 381 -41.32 16.30 -12.61
N LEU A 382 -41.31 17.19 -13.61
CA LEU A 382 -41.76 16.88 -14.96
C LEU A 382 -40.80 15.89 -15.62
N VAL A 383 -41.33 14.80 -16.15
CA VAL A 383 -40.61 13.85 -17.02
C VAL A 383 -41.24 13.87 -18.40
N ILE A 384 -40.41 13.91 -19.45
CA ILE A 384 -40.85 14.00 -20.84
C ILE A 384 -40.17 12.89 -21.65
N ASN A 385 -40.96 12.16 -22.42
CA ASN A 385 -40.55 11.14 -23.36
C ASN A 385 -41.02 11.50 -24.77
N ALA A 386 -40.27 11.04 -25.77
CA ALA A 386 -40.61 11.21 -27.19
C ALA A 386 -40.48 9.86 -27.90
N ALA A 387 -41.47 9.50 -28.72
CA ALA A 387 -41.49 8.23 -29.45
C ALA A 387 -40.30 8.08 -30.42
N SER A 388 -39.75 9.20 -30.91
CA SER A 388 -38.54 9.24 -31.73
C SER A 388 -37.25 9.04 -30.94
N GLY A 389 -37.31 9.08 -29.60
CA GLY A 389 -36.15 9.14 -28.72
C GLY A 389 -35.41 10.49 -28.77
N VAL A 390 -35.98 11.52 -29.43
CA VAL A 390 -35.36 12.84 -29.59
C VAL A 390 -36.32 13.92 -29.12
N LEU A 391 -35.83 14.82 -28.26
CA LEU A 391 -36.56 15.97 -27.74
C LEU A 391 -35.78 17.26 -27.99
N THR A 392 -36.37 18.18 -28.74
CA THR A 392 -35.85 19.53 -28.96
C THR A 392 -36.68 20.52 -28.17
N ILE A 393 -36.03 21.29 -27.30
CA ILE A 393 -36.66 22.28 -26.43
C ILE A 393 -36.21 23.68 -26.86
N LYS A 394 -37.19 24.56 -27.09
CA LYS A 394 -36.94 25.98 -27.42
C LYS A 394 -37.89 26.88 -26.65
N GLY A 395 -37.41 28.06 -26.28
CA GLY A 395 -38.27 29.18 -25.93
C GLY A 395 -38.50 30.02 -27.18
N ASN A 396 -39.75 30.17 -27.60
CA ASN A 396 -40.10 30.82 -28.87
C ASN A 396 -40.08 32.35 -28.76
N ASP A 397 -40.25 32.88 -27.55
CA ASP A 397 -40.16 34.30 -27.22
C ASP A 397 -39.28 34.54 -25.99
N ILE A 398 -39.12 35.80 -25.58
CA ILE A 398 -38.26 36.21 -24.45
C ILE A 398 -38.77 35.61 -23.13
N LEU A 399 -40.08 35.56 -22.92
CA LEU A 399 -40.70 35.04 -21.71
C LEU A 399 -40.57 33.52 -21.64
N GLY A 400 -40.86 32.81 -22.74
CA GLY A 400 -40.67 31.37 -22.87
C GLY A 400 -39.22 30.96 -22.64
N LYS A 401 -38.24 31.68 -23.22
CA LYS A 401 -36.81 31.46 -22.92
C LYS A 401 -36.49 31.64 -21.44
N THR A 402 -37.11 32.64 -20.81
CA THR A 402 -36.90 32.92 -19.39
C THR A 402 -37.49 31.85 -18.50
N HIS A 403 -38.69 31.33 -18.83
CA HIS A 403 -39.42 30.38 -18.01
C HIS A 403 -39.06 28.91 -18.23
N LEU A 404 -38.23 28.56 -19.23
CA LEU A 404 -37.70 27.18 -19.35
C LEU A 404 -37.04 26.70 -18.04
N LYS A 405 -36.26 27.56 -17.37
CA LYS A 405 -35.64 27.24 -16.08
C LYS A 405 -36.67 27.05 -14.95
N ASP A 406 -37.81 27.72 -15.03
CA ASP A 406 -38.89 27.61 -14.05
C ASP A 406 -39.67 26.30 -14.22
N LEU A 407 -39.59 25.69 -15.41
CA LEU A 407 -40.04 24.33 -15.70
C LEU A 407 -38.99 23.26 -15.36
N GLY A 408 -37.79 23.68 -14.93
CA GLY A 408 -36.64 22.79 -14.74
C GLY A 408 -36.03 22.26 -16.04
N LEU A 409 -36.30 22.91 -17.18
CA LEU A 409 -35.85 22.53 -18.52
C LEU A 409 -34.73 23.47 -19.01
N SER A 410 -33.97 23.01 -20.00
CA SER A 410 -32.99 23.82 -20.73
C SER A 410 -33.26 23.74 -22.23
N ALA A 411 -33.00 24.85 -22.94
CA ALA A 411 -33.10 24.84 -24.40
C ALA A 411 -31.97 24.00 -24.99
N GLY A 412 -32.28 23.20 -26.01
CA GLY A 412 -31.31 22.27 -26.61
C GLY A 412 -31.98 21.06 -27.22
N ILE A 413 -31.15 20.08 -27.58
CA ILE A 413 -31.60 18.78 -28.11
C ILE A 413 -31.14 17.73 -27.11
N THR A 414 -32.05 16.86 -26.68
CA THR A 414 -31.79 15.68 -25.88
C THR A 414 -32.15 14.44 -26.69
N GLN A 415 -31.32 13.41 -26.63
CA GLN A 415 -31.54 12.13 -27.30
C GLN A 415 -31.39 10.98 -26.30
N THR A 416 -32.22 9.94 -26.43
CA THR A 416 -32.00 8.69 -25.71
C THR A 416 -30.67 8.07 -26.14
N TYR A 417 -30.15 7.15 -25.33
CA TYR A 417 -29.03 6.31 -25.74
C TYR A 417 -29.32 5.65 -27.10
N GLU A 418 -30.49 5.01 -27.23
CA GLU A 418 -30.88 4.30 -28.44
C GLU A 418 -30.90 5.19 -29.69
N ALA A 419 -31.40 6.42 -29.59
CA ALA A 419 -31.46 7.36 -30.70
C ALA A 419 -30.09 7.94 -31.11
N SER A 420 -29.08 7.84 -30.24
CA SER A 420 -27.73 8.37 -30.46
C SER A 420 -26.64 7.31 -30.64
N GLN A 421 -26.96 6.03 -30.38
CA GLN A 421 -26.00 4.94 -30.31
C GLN A 421 -25.28 4.72 -31.64
N ASP A 422 -26.00 4.80 -32.76
CA ASP A 422 -25.49 4.60 -34.13
C ASP A 422 -24.45 5.64 -34.56
N LYS A 423 -24.37 6.79 -33.87
CA LYS A 423 -23.47 7.90 -34.20
C LYS A 423 -22.40 8.12 -33.14
N LEU A 424 -22.78 8.07 -31.87
CA LEU A 424 -21.90 8.45 -30.76
C LEU A 424 -21.29 7.24 -30.06
N PHE A 425 -21.97 6.09 -30.04
CA PHE A 425 -21.64 4.97 -29.16
C PHE A 425 -21.49 3.64 -29.91
N ILE A 426 -21.06 3.69 -31.18
CA ILE A 426 -20.61 2.49 -31.90
C ILE A 426 -19.49 1.86 -31.07
N SER A 427 -19.66 0.60 -30.66
CA SER A 427 -18.69 -0.08 -29.82
C SER A 427 -18.05 -1.26 -30.53
N LYS A 428 -16.74 -1.46 -30.28
CA LYS A 428 -16.01 -2.61 -30.77
C LYS A 428 -15.17 -3.20 -29.63
N ILE A 429 -15.38 -4.48 -29.38
CA ILE A 429 -14.65 -5.22 -28.34
C ILE A 429 -13.30 -5.64 -28.91
N LEU A 430 -12.21 -5.20 -28.30
CA LEU A 430 -10.85 -5.61 -28.66
C LEU A 430 -10.36 -6.77 -27.79
N GLN A 431 -10.76 -6.80 -26.53
CA GLN A 431 -10.45 -7.84 -25.58
C GLN A 431 -11.66 -8.04 -24.65
N ARG A 432 -12.06 -9.29 -24.44
CA ARG A 432 -13.11 -9.63 -23.48
C ARG A 432 -12.50 -9.92 -22.12
N ALA A 433 -13.13 -9.42 -21.06
CA ALA A 433 -12.77 -9.84 -19.71
C ALA A 433 -13.06 -11.35 -19.53
N SER A 434 -12.10 -12.03 -18.91
CA SER A 434 -12.13 -13.47 -18.68
C SER A 434 -11.41 -13.80 -17.38
N ASP A 435 -11.79 -14.91 -16.77
CA ASP A 435 -11.07 -15.50 -15.65
C ASP A 435 -9.78 -16.19 -16.12
N SER A 436 -8.84 -16.37 -15.21
CA SER A 436 -7.72 -17.30 -15.39
C SER A 436 -8.22 -18.73 -15.22
N GLU A 437 -7.64 -19.64 -15.99
CA GLU A 437 -7.94 -21.07 -15.93
C GLU A 437 -6.62 -21.83 -15.93
N PHE A 438 -6.42 -22.66 -14.92
CA PHE A 438 -5.24 -23.47 -14.76
C PHE A 438 -5.58 -24.79 -14.07
N THR A 439 -4.67 -25.76 -14.11
CA THR A 439 -4.78 -26.97 -13.29
C THR A 439 -3.75 -26.99 -12.19
N TYR A 440 -4.12 -27.46 -11.01
CA TYR A 440 -3.24 -27.76 -9.90
C TYR A 440 -3.15 -29.27 -9.72
N ASN A 441 -2.02 -29.88 -10.08
CA ASN A 441 -1.85 -31.33 -10.08
C ASN A 441 -2.97 -32.08 -10.83
N GLY A 442 -3.48 -31.48 -11.92
CA GLY A 442 -4.57 -32.02 -12.75
C GLY A 442 -5.99 -31.61 -12.32
N VAL A 443 -6.16 -30.92 -11.18
CA VAL A 443 -7.47 -30.37 -10.76
C VAL A 443 -7.66 -29.00 -11.42
N SER A 444 -8.73 -28.82 -12.20
CA SER A 444 -9.05 -27.54 -12.83
C SER A 444 -9.48 -26.49 -11.81
N ILE A 445 -8.94 -25.28 -11.95
CA ILE A 445 -9.16 -24.13 -11.09
C ILE A 445 -9.36 -22.89 -11.96
N THR A 446 -10.35 -22.09 -11.60
CA THR A 446 -10.67 -20.81 -12.25
C THR A 446 -10.60 -19.68 -11.22
N ARG A 447 -10.01 -18.54 -11.58
CA ARG A 447 -9.94 -17.35 -10.71
C ARG A 447 -10.13 -16.06 -11.49
N PRO A 448 -10.75 -15.02 -10.91
CA PRO A 448 -10.97 -13.75 -11.60
C PRO A 448 -9.67 -12.96 -11.82
N THR A 449 -8.57 -13.34 -11.18
CA THR A 449 -7.26 -12.66 -11.24
C THR A 449 -6.14 -13.62 -11.61
N ASN A 450 -5.00 -13.05 -11.99
CA ASN A 450 -3.75 -13.80 -12.19
C ASN A 450 -2.94 -13.96 -10.88
N GLU A 451 -3.39 -13.33 -9.80
CA GLU A 451 -2.80 -13.47 -8.45
C GLU A 451 -3.63 -14.48 -7.65
N VAL A 452 -3.07 -15.67 -7.43
CA VAL A 452 -3.74 -16.81 -6.81
C VAL A 452 -3.10 -17.10 -5.45
N ASN A 453 -3.82 -16.83 -4.37
CA ASN A 453 -3.35 -16.96 -2.99
C ASN A 453 -4.32 -17.74 -2.07
N ASP A 454 -5.40 -18.26 -2.63
CA ASP A 454 -6.52 -18.87 -1.91
C ASP A 454 -6.68 -20.37 -2.17
N VAL A 455 -5.88 -20.93 -3.08
CA VAL A 455 -5.95 -22.36 -3.45
C VAL A 455 -5.34 -23.24 -2.35
N ILE A 456 -4.16 -22.88 -1.86
CA ILE A 456 -3.48 -23.56 -0.75
C ILE A 456 -2.88 -22.54 0.19
N SER A 457 -3.09 -22.74 1.48
CA SER A 457 -2.51 -21.89 2.53
C SER A 457 -0.99 -21.83 2.42
N GLY A 458 -0.46 -20.62 2.37
CA GLY A 458 0.97 -20.37 2.30
C GLY A 458 1.59 -20.53 0.90
N VAL A 459 0.82 -20.73 -0.17
CA VAL A 459 1.35 -20.73 -1.55
C VAL A 459 0.69 -19.60 -2.33
N ASN A 460 1.49 -18.63 -2.79
CA ASN A 460 1.03 -17.59 -3.70
C ASN A 460 1.60 -17.84 -5.09
N ILE A 461 0.74 -17.83 -6.10
CA ILE A 461 1.07 -18.05 -7.50
C ILE A 461 0.65 -16.82 -8.30
N THR A 462 1.55 -16.28 -9.10
CA THR A 462 1.25 -15.22 -10.07
C THR A 462 1.38 -15.78 -11.47
N LEU A 463 0.27 -15.85 -12.20
CA LEU A 463 0.20 -16.33 -13.57
C LEU A 463 0.65 -15.23 -14.54
N GLN A 464 1.52 -15.58 -15.47
CA GLN A 464 2.16 -14.61 -16.38
C GLN A 464 1.94 -14.96 -17.85
N GLN A 465 1.92 -16.26 -18.18
CA GLN A 465 1.72 -16.77 -19.53
C GLN A 465 0.98 -18.11 -19.47
N THR A 466 0.38 -18.50 -20.59
CA THR A 466 -0.13 -19.86 -20.77
C THR A 466 1.02 -20.85 -20.88
N THR A 467 0.80 -22.09 -20.45
CA THR A 467 1.78 -23.16 -20.64
C THR A 467 1.57 -23.85 -21.98
N GLU A 468 2.67 -24.33 -22.58
CA GLU A 468 2.59 -25.16 -23.78
C GLU A 468 1.94 -26.52 -23.46
N PRO A 469 1.16 -27.10 -24.38
CA PRO A 469 0.54 -28.40 -24.18
C PRO A 469 1.55 -29.48 -23.75
N ASN A 470 1.21 -30.23 -22.69
CA ASN A 470 2.07 -31.26 -22.06
C ASN A 470 3.40 -30.75 -21.48
N LYS A 471 3.56 -29.44 -21.29
CA LYS A 471 4.73 -28.82 -20.65
C LYS A 471 4.29 -27.88 -19.51
N PRO A 472 3.73 -28.43 -18.42
CA PRO A 472 3.30 -27.62 -17.28
C PRO A 472 4.49 -26.94 -16.60
N ALA A 473 4.24 -25.81 -15.97
CA ALA A 473 5.17 -25.22 -15.01
C ALA A 473 5.23 -26.09 -13.75
N ILE A 474 6.43 -26.33 -13.23
CA ILE A 474 6.62 -27.09 -11.99
C ILE A 474 7.15 -26.14 -10.92
N ILE A 475 6.40 -26.01 -9.83
CA ILE A 475 6.84 -25.34 -8.60
C ILE A 475 7.43 -26.39 -7.68
N SER A 476 8.76 -26.37 -7.51
CA SER A 476 9.48 -27.23 -6.58
C SER A 476 9.65 -26.51 -5.25
N VAL A 477 8.99 -27.03 -4.21
CA VAL A 477 9.10 -26.51 -2.84
C VAL A 477 10.19 -27.28 -2.11
N SER A 478 11.19 -26.58 -1.60
CA SER A 478 12.33 -27.17 -0.89
C SER A 478 12.65 -26.41 0.40
N ARG A 479 13.49 -27.00 1.27
CA ARG A 479 13.97 -26.31 2.47
C ARG A 479 14.82 -25.10 2.08
N ASP A 480 14.64 -24.02 2.80
CA ASP A 480 15.52 -22.86 2.68
C ASP A 480 16.61 -22.88 3.75
N ASN A 481 17.70 -23.60 3.45
CA ASN A 481 18.87 -23.66 4.33
C ASN A 481 19.77 -22.42 4.16
N GLN A 482 19.56 -21.59 3.12
CA GLN A 482 20.46 -20.46 2.82
C GLN A 482 20.32 -19.37 3.87
N ALA A 483 19.09 -19.05 4.28
CA ALA A 483 18.83 -18.06 5.32
C ALA A 483 19.56 -18.38 6.65
N ILE A 484 19.69 -19.67 7.00
CA ILE A 484 20.42 -20.12 8.18
C ILE A 484 21.93 -19.91 8.00
N ILE A 485 22.47 -20.31 6.84
CA ILE A 485 23.90 -20.15 6.52
C ILE A 485 24.30 -18.67 6.51
N ASP A 486 23.50 -17.82 5.88
CA ASP A 486 23.74 -16.38 5.81
C ASP A 486 23.73 -15.76 7.22
N SER A 487 22.72 -16.11 8.04
CA SER A 487 22.62 -15.62 9.42
C SER A 487 23.81 -16.05 10.28
N ILE A 488 24.32 -17.29 10.11
CA ILE A 488 25.51 -17.75 10.84
C ILE A 488 26.76 -17.01 10.36
N THR A 489 26.88 -16.75 9.07
CA THR A 489 27.99 -15.99 8.49
C THR A 489 28.01 -14.56 9.04
N GLU A 490 26.86 -13.91 9.10
CA GLU A 490 26.71 -12.58 9.72
C GLU A 490 27.04 -12.59 11.21
N PHE A 491 26.60 -13.60 11.95
CA PHE A 491 26.94 -13.78 13.36
C PHE A 491 28.46 -13.89 13.57
N VAL A 492 29.13 -14.74 12.79
CA VAL A 492 30.59 -14.93 12.85
C VAL A 492 31.31 -13.63 12.55
N LYS A 493 30.86 -12.88 11.53
CA LYS A 493 31.42 -11.58 11.17
C LYS A 493 31.29 -10.57 12.31
N ALA A 494 30.08 -10.38 12.84
CA ALA A 494 29.83 -9.44 13.93
C ALA A 494 30.61 -9.81 15.21
N TYR A 495 30.76 -11.11 15.50
CA TYR A 495 31.59 -11.59 16.60
C TYR A 495 33.06 -11.22 16.37
N ASN A 496 33.59 -11.48 15.18
CA ASN A 496 34.99 -11.18 14.83
C ASN A 496 35.30 -9.68 14.73
N GLU A 497 34.30 -8.81 14.55
CA GLU A 497 34.47 -7.35 14.68
C GLU A 497 34.51 -6.90 16.15
N LEU A 498 33.75 -7.55 17.05
CA LEU A 498 33.72 -7.25 18.48
C LEU A 498 35.00 -7.65 19.22
N ILE A 499 35.52 -8.84 18.92
CA ILE A 499 36.61 -9.46 19.68
C ILE A 499 37.91 -8.62 19.71
N PRO A 500 38.41 -8.05 18.59
CA PRO A 500 39.58 -7.18 18.59
C PRO A 500 39.36 -5.90 19.39
N LYS A 501 38.16 -5.31 19.31
CA LYS A 501 37.84 -4.08 20.05
C LYS A 501 37.84 -4.31 21.56
N LEU A 502 37.30 -5.45 22.01
CA LEU A 502 37.38 -5.84 23.42
C LEU A 502 38.84 -6.06 23.86
N ASP A 503 39.72 -6.58 23.01
CA ASP A 503 41.14 -6.72 23.34
C ASP A 503 41.84 -5.37 23.46
N GLU A 504 41.67 -4.49 22.47
CA GLU A 504 42.21 -3.14 22.44
C GLU A 504 41.83 -2.37 23.70
N ASP A 505 40.54 -2.39 24.06
CA ASP A 505 40.04 -1.55 25.14
C ASP A 505 40.31 -2.16 26.53
N THR A 506 40.56 -3.46 26.67
CA THR A 506 40.69 -4.11 27.99
C THR A 506 42.07 -4.64 28.35
N ARG A 507 42.98 -4.81 27.40
CA ARG A 507 44.31 -5.38 27.68
C ARG A 507 45.37 -4.31 27.86
N TYR A 508 46.45 -4.69 28.53
CA TYR A 508 47.68 -3.92 28.55
C TYR A 508 48.53 -4.33 27.36
N ASP A 509 48.97 -3.37 26.57
CA ASP A 509 49.90 -3.60 25.48
C ASP A 509 51.35 -3.45 25.99
N PRO A 510 52.14 -4.53 26.02
CA PRO A 510 53.52 -4.49 26.51
C PRO A 510 54.46 -3.71 25.59
N ASP A 511 54.14 -3.55 24.30
CA ASP A 511 54.99 -2.89 23.31
C ASP A 511 54.84 -1.37 23.42
N THR A 512 53.60 -0.88 23.44
CA THR A 512 53.33 0.56 23.59
C THR A 512 53.36 1.01 25.05
N LYS A 513 53.33 0.08 26.00
CA LYS A 513 53.20 0.30 27.44
C LYS A 513 51.92 1.04 27.82
N ILE A 514 50.90 0.99 26.97
CA ILE A 514 49.60 1.63 27.17
C ILE A 514 48.59 0.59 27.65
N ALA A 515 47.86 0.90 28.71
CA ALA A 515 46.71 0.12 29.13
C ALA A 515 45.47 0.55 28.34
N GLY A 516 44.71 -0.41 27.82
CA GLY A 516 43.38 -0.17 27.27
C GLY A 516 42.48 0.57 28.27
N ILE A 517 41.60 1.41 27.75
CA ILE A 517 40.80 2.36 28.53
C ILE A 517 39.91 1.69 29.62
N PHE A 518 39.60 0.40 29.44
CA PHE A 518 38.80 -0.46 30.32
C PHE A 518 39.60 -1.58 31.01
N ASN A 519 40.93 -1.51 31.09
CA ASN A 519 41.75 -2.55 31.73
C ASN A 519 41.35 -2.90 33.19
N GLY A 520 40.79 -1.94 33.92
CA GLY A 520 40.27 -2.13 35.29
C GLY A 520 38.76 -2.42 35.39
N VAL A 521 38.03 -2.47 34.28
CA VAL A 521 36.55 -2.51 34.30
C VAL A 521 36.06 -3.95 34.10
N GLY A 522 35.63 -4.57 35.20
CA GLY A 522 35.15 -5.96 35.22
C GLY A 522 33.96 -6.22 34.29
N ASP A 523 33.03 -5.26 34.19
CA ASP A 523 31.84 -5.40 33.34
C ASP A 523 32.19 -5.55 31.86
N ILE A 524 33.23 -4.85 31.39
CA ILE A 524 33.70 -4.95 30.00
C ILE A 524 34.56 -6.20 29.80
N ARG A 525 35.46 -6.48 30.75
CA ARG A 525 36.37 -7.64 30.68
C ARG A 525 35.65 -8.98 30.65
N THR A 526 34.49 -9.09 31.29
CA THR A 526 33.70 -10.33 31.36
C THR A 526 32.87 -10.61 30.12
N ILE A 527 32.77 -9.66 29.17
CA ILE A 527 31.99 -9.85 27.93
C ILE A 527 32.55 -11.03 27.12
N ARG A 528 33.87 -11.02 26.85
CA ARG A 528 34.53 -12.09 26.09
C ARG A 528 34.32 -13.46 26.74
N SER A 529 34.57 -13.57 28.05
CA SER A 529 34.38 -14.85 28.76
C SER A 529 32.92 -15.29 28.76
N SER A 530 31.96 -14.37 28.83
CA SER A 530 30.53 -14.70 28.79
C SER A 530 30.12 -15.28 27.43
N LEU A 531 30.59 -14.69 26.34
CA LEU A 531 30.36 -15.20 24.98
C LEU A 531 31.05 -16.56 24.76
N ASN A 532 32.30 -16.71 25.21
CA ASN A 532 33.04 -17.97 25.07
C ASN A 532 32.45 -19.11 25.90
N ASN A 533 31.85 -18.79 27.05
CA ASN A 533 31.12 -19.77 27.88
C ASN A 533 29.87 -20.29 27.16
N VAL A 534 29.15 -19.42 26.44
CA VAL A 534 28.03 -19.87 25.58
C VAL A 534 28.57 -20.69 24.42
N PHE A 535 29.67 -20.28 23.78
CA PHE A 535 30.26 -21.04 22.67
C PHE A 535 30.67 -22.46 23.07
N SER A 536 31.26 -22.62 24.25
CA SER A 536 31.70 -23.91 24.78
C SER A 536 30.56 -24.76 25.34
N TYR A 537 29.33 -24.24 25.35
CA TYR A 537 28.18 -24.96 25.87
C TYR A 537 27.77 -26.09 24.93
N SER A 538 27.65 -27.30 25.50
CA SER A 538 27.10 -28.45 24.79
C SER A 538 25.64 -28.64 25.15
N VAL A 539 24.78 -28.82 24.16
CA VAL A 539 23.36 -29.13 24.36
C VAL A 539 23.17 -30.64 24.24
N HIS A 540 22.47 -31.23 25.21
CA HIS A 540 22.00 -32.61 25.05
C HIS A 540 20.73 -32.58 24.22
N THR A 541 20.76 -33.24 23.07
CA THR A 541 19.61 -33.44 22.19
C THR A 541 19.28 -34.94 22.12
N ASP A 542 18.15 -35.31 21.53
CA ASP A 542 17.82 -36.72 21.26
C ASP A 542 18.87 -37.44 20.39
N SER A 543 19.68 -36.66 19.65
CA SER A 543 20.77 -37.14 18.80
C SER A 543 22.11 -37.30 19.51
N GLY A 544 22.20 -36.89 20.79
CA GLY A 544 23.42 -36.93 21.60
C GLY A 544 23.87 -35.55 22.10
N VAL A 545 25.12 -35.49 22.57
CA VAL A 545 25.74 -34.23 23.04
C VAL A 545 26.29 -33.47 21.86
N GLU A 546 25.68 -32.31 21.58
CA GLU A 546 25.98 -31.48 20.42
C GLU A 546 26.73 -30.21 20.82
N SER A 547 27.64 -29.75 19.95
CA SER A 547 28.37 -28.49 20.12
C SER A 547 28.48 -27.74 18.79
N LEU A 548 28.78 -26.45 18.86
CA LEU A 548 28.96 -25.59 17.68
C LEU A 548 30.01 -26.13 16.70
N MET A 549 30.99 -26.89 17.19
CA MET A 549 32.01 -27.56 16.37
C MET A 549 31.45 -28.61 15.42
N LYS A 550 30.35 -29.30 15.77
CA LYS A 550 29.69 -30.23 14.84
C LYS A 550 29.14 -29.49 13.63
N TYR A 551 28.62 -28.28 13.84
CA TYR A 551 28.00 -27.46 12.80
C TYR A 551 28.99 -26.53 12.10
N GLY A 552 30.30 -26.73 12.26
CA GLY A 552 31.33 -26.01 11.52
C GLY A 552 31.84 -24.72 12.17
N LEU A 553 31.39 -24.37 13.37
CA LEU A 553 31.90 -23.20 14.08
C LEU A 553 33.02 -23.60 15.05
N SER A 554 34.16 -22.93 14.99
CA SER A 554 35.31 -23.15 15.89
C SER A 554 35.92 -21.82 16.36
N LEU A 555 36.62 -21.83 17.49
CA LEU A 555 37.42 -20.70 17.98
C LEU A 555 38.91 -21.06 17.89
N ASP A 556 39.74 -20.12 17.43
CA ASP A 556 41.20 -20.25 17.48
C ASP A 556 41.78 -19.86 18.86
N ASP A 557 43.09 -19.98 19.02
CA ASP A 557 43.80 -19.64 20.28
C ASP A 557 43.65 -18.16 20.69
N LYS A 558 43.31 -17.27 19.76
CA LYS A 558 43.07 -15.84 20.00
C LYS A 558 41.61 -15.52 20.31
N GLY A 559 40.72 -16.51 20.14
CA GLY A 559 39.27 -16.34 20.27
C GLY A 559 38.62 -15.78 19.01
N THR A 560 39.24 -15.91 17.84
CA THR A 560 38.63 -15.61 16.54
C THR A 560 37.74 -16.77 16.12
N MET A 561 36.53 -16.49 15.64
CA MET A 561 35.58 -17.50 15.19
C MET A 561 35.77 -17.84 13.72
N ASN A 562 35.90 -19.12 13.41
CA ASN A 562 35.99 -19.66 12.05
C ASN A 562 34.72 -20.45 11.71
N LEU A 563 34.24 -20.31 10.47
CA LEU A 563 33.09 -21.02 9.92
C LEU A 563 33.53 -21.95 8.77
N ASP A 564 33.24 -23.23 8.92
CA ASP A 564 33.25 -24.20 7.83
C ASP A 564 31.82 -24.32 7.25
N GLU A 565 31.55 -23.53 6.20
CA GLU A 565 30.25 -23.51 5.53
C GLU A 565 29.86 -24.87 4.94
N ALA A 566 30.83 -25.66 4.47
CA ALA A 566 30.56 -26.97 3.89
C ALA A 566 30.07 -27.95 4.97
N LYS A 567 30.68 -27.92 6.16
CA LYS A 567 30.24 -28.72 7.30
C LYS A 567 28.87 -28.28 7.81
N LEU A 568 28.61 -26.97 7.87
CA LEU A 568 27.29 -26.43 8.23
C LEU A 568 26.21 -26.87 7.23
N ALA A 569 26.47 -26.70 5.93
CA ALA A 569 25.55 -27.10 4.88
C ALA A 569 25.29 -28.62 4.91
N SER A 570 26.33 -29.43 5.17
CA SER A 570 26.17 -30.87 5.34
C SER A 570 25.24 -31.21 6.51
N ALA A 571 25.44 -30.58 7.67
CA ALA A 571 24.60 -30.82 8.86
C ALA A 571 23.13 -30.43 8.61
N LEU A 572 22.90 -29.26 8.00
CA LEU A 572 21.57 -28.77 7.64
C LEU A 572 20.83 -29.66 6.63
N ASN A 573 21.56 -30.39 5.79
CA ASN A 573 20.98 -31.29 4.79
C ASN A 573 20.77 -32.71 5.34
N SER A 574 21.72 -33.25 6.12
CA SER A 574 21.66 -34.62 6.61
C SER A 574 20.73 -34.81 7.80
N ASP A 575 20.73 -33.85 8.72
CA ASP A 575 19.86 -33.88 9.90
C ASP A 575 19.36 -32.46 10.26
N PRO A 576 18.35 -31.97 9.51
CA PRO A 576 17.79 -30.65 9.73
C PRO A 576 17.15 -30.52 11.12
N LYS A 577 16.61 -31.62 11.68
CA LYS A 577 15.91 -31.61 12.96
C LYS A 577 16.91 -31.47 14.11
N ALA A 578 18.01 -32.22 14.10
CA ALA A 578 19.08 -32.04 15.08
C ALA A 578 19.67 -30.62 15.04
N THR A 579 19.81 -30.04 13.85
CA THR A 579 20.29 -28.66 13.70
C THR A 579 19.32 -27.66 14.33
N GLN A 580 18.02 -27.81 14.07
CA GLN A 580 16.98 -27.00 14.71
C GLN A 580 17.00 -27.16 16.24
N ASP A 581 17.02 -28.39 16.74
CA ASP A 581 17.00 -28.68 18.17
C ASP A 581 18.21 -28.08 18.89
N PHE A 582 19.37 -28.07 18.22
CA PHE A 582 20.57 -27.46 18.76
C PHE A 582 20.55 -25.92 18.72
N PHE A 583 20.14 -25.33 17.59
CA PHE A 583 20.21 -23.88 17.40
C PHE A 583 19.06 -23.11 18.03
N TYR A 584 17.83 -23.55 17.77
CA TYR A 584 16.60 -22.96 18.30
C TYR A 584 16.26 -23.54 19.68
N GLY A 585 16.28 -24.87 19.79
CA GLY A 585 15.82 -25.58 20.97
C GLY A 585 14.82 -26.68 20.64
N SER A 586 14.50 -27.50 21.63
CA SER A 586 13.60 -28.63 21.51
C SER A 586 12.68 -28.75 22.72
N ASP A 587 11.45 -29.18 22.50
CA ASP A 587 10.55 -29.53 23.60
C ASP A 587 10.88 -30.94 24.08
N SER A 588 11.11 -31.07 25.39
CA SER A 588 11.42 -32.34 26.05
C SER A 588 10.44 -32.57 27.18
N LYS A 589 10.22 -33.83 27.58
CA LYS A 589 9.42 -34.13 28.78
C LYS A 589 10.34 -34.25 29.98
N ASP A 590 10.01 -33.54 31.06
CA ASP A 590 10.70 -33.70 32.34
C ASP A 590 10.44 -35.10 32.92
N MET A 591 11.15 -35.45 34.00
CA MET A 591 10.97 -36.72 34.71
C MET A 591 9.54 -36.95 35.25
N GLY A 592 8.70 -35.91 35.28
CA GLY A 592 7.29 -35.95 35.66
C GLY A 592 6.33 -35.98 34.46
N GLY A 593 6.83 -36.08 33.23
CA GLY A 593 6.03 -36.13 32.00
C GLY A 593 5.50 -34.77 31.51
N ARG A 594 5.94 -33.65 32.10
CA ARG A 594 5.56 -32.30 31.67
C ARG A 594 6.45 -31.83 30.53
N GLU A 595 5.86 -31.22 29.51
CA GLU A 595 6.63 -30.60 28.41
C GLU A 595 7.37 -29.36 28.91
N VAL A 596 8.68 -29.33 28.67
CA VAL A 596 9.60 -28.26 29.01
C VAL A 596 10.41 -27.92 27.76
N HIS A 597 10.36 -26.65 27.36
CA HIS A 597 11.16 -26.14 26.26
C HIS A 597 12.63 -26.02 26.69
N GLN A 598 13.52 -26.72 26.01
CA GLN A 598 14.95 -26.61 26.18
C GLN A 598 15.50 -25.59 25.17
N GLU A 599 15.93 -24.44 25.68
CA GLU A 599 16.51 -23.36 24.89
C GLU A 599 17.77 -23.79 24.12
N GLY A 600 17.80 -23.46 22.83
CA GLY A 600 18.96 -23.69 21.96
C GLY A 600 20.12 -22.72 22.20
N ILE A 601 21.20 -22.92 21.44
CA ILE A 601 22.44 -22.15 21.63
C ILE A 601 22.26 -20.66 21.32
N PHE A 602 21.46 -20.30 20.32
CA PHE A 602 21.28 -18.90 19.93
C PHE A 602 20.34 -18.16 20.88
N SER A 603 19.37 -18.84 21.51
CA SER A 603 18.63 -18.27 22.64
C SER A 603 19.55 -17.90 23.81
N LYS A 604 20.57 -18.72 24.10
CA LYS A 604 21.55 -18.42 25.16
C LYS A 604 22.44 -17.24 24.79
N PHE A 605 22.88 -17.14 23.53
CA PHE A 605 23.56 -15.94 23.04
C PHE A 605 22.68 -14.70 23.17
N ASN A 606 21.40 -14.82 22.81
CA ASN A 606 20.44 -13.72 22.93
C ASN A 606 20.30 -13.27 24.39
N GLN A 607 20.19 -14.19 25.34
CA GLN A 607 20.12 -13.88 26.77
C GLN A 607 21.39 -13.17 27.27
N VAL A 608 22.58 -13.61 26.85
CA VAL A 608 23.84 -12.95 27.24
C VAL A 608 23.93 -11.54 26.66
N VAL A 609 23.62 -11.36 25.37
CA VAL A 609 23.64 -10.04 24.73
C VAL A 609 22.58 -9.12 25.35
N ALA A 610 21.35 -9.61 25.57
CA ALA A 610 20.30 -8.84 26.21
C ALA A 610 20.69 -8.37 27.62
N ASN A 611 21.30 -9.24 28.43
CA ASN A 611 21.79 -8.84 29.77
C ASN A 611 22.89 -7.77 29.73
N LEU A 612 23.64 -7.67 28.63
CA LEU A 612 24.68 -6.66 28.45
C LEU A 612 24.10 -5.31 27.99
N ILE A 613 23.15 -5.31 27.05
CA ILE A 613 22.73 -4.09 26.34
C ILE A 613 21.22 -3.78 26.33
N ASP A 614 20.34 -4.70 26.73
CA ASP A 614 18.88 -4.52 26.63
C ASP A 614 18.22 -4.06 27.94
N GLY A 615 17.53 -2.92 27.86
CA GLY A 615 16.75 -2.37 28.97
C GLY A 615 17.57 -1.56 29.98
N GLY A 616 16.86 -0.92 30.93
CA GLY A 616 17.47 -0.02 31.90
C GLY A 616 18.41 -0.70 32.92
N ASN A 617 18.24 -2.01 33.13
CA ASN A 617 19.07 -2.79 34.07
C ASN A 617 20.23 -3.54 33.38
N ALA A 618 20.44 -3.31 32.09
CA ALA A 618 21.55 -3.91 31.36
C ALA A 618 22.89 -3.46 31.94
N LYS A 619 23.88 -4.37 32.00
CA LYS A 619 25.17 -4.07 32.65
C LYS A 619 25.87 -2.86 32.04
N LEU A 620 25.88 -2.77 30.70
CA LEU A 620 26.53 -1.65 30.03
C LEU A 620 25.74 -0.35 30.13
N LYS A 621 24.43 -0.43 30.35
CA LYS A 621 23.61 0.75 30.63
C LYS A 621 23.90 1.31 32.03
N ILE A 622 23.99 0.44 33.03
CA ILE A 622 24.36 0.83 34.40
C ILE A 622 25.75 1.49 34.42
N TYR A 623 26.70 0.94 33.65
CA TYR A 623 28.04 1.51 33.52
C TYR A 623 28.04 2.86 32.79
N GLU A 624 27.30 2.98 31.69
CA GLU A 624 27.07 4.26 30.97
C GLU A 624 26.51 5.34 31.90
N ASP A 625 25.47 5.01 32.67
CA ASP A 625 24.86 5.95 33.61
C ASP A 625 25.83 6.35 34.74
N SER A 626 26.77 5.47 35.10
CA SER A 626 27.85 5.80 36.05
C SER A 626 28.82 6.80 35.45
N LEU A 627 29.23 6.62 34.19
CA LEU A 627 30.10 7.57 33.49
C LEU A 627 29.42 8.94 33.36
N ASP A 628 28.13 8.98 33.07
CA ASP A 628 27.34 10.22 32.99
C ASP A 628 27.27 10.96 34.34
N ARG A 629 27.10 10.22 35.44
CA ARG A 629 27.14 10.79 36.80
C ARG A 629 28.52 11.33 37.14
N ASP A 630 29.57 10.58 36.83
CA ASP A 630 30.96 11.00 37.05
C ASP A 630 31.28 12.27 36.24
N ALA A 631 30.84 12.35 34.98
CA ALA A 631 31.04 13.53 34.14
C ALA A 631 30.39 14.79 34.75
N LYS A 632 29.15 14.67 35.27
CA LYS A 632 28.46 15.76 35.96
C LYS A 632 29.17 16.16 37.26
N SER A 633 29.63 15.18 38.06
CA SER A 633 30.37 15.46 39.28
C SER A 633 31.68 16.18 38.99
N LEU A 634 32.45 15.70 38.02
CA LEU A 634 33.74 16.31 37.64
C LEU A 634 33.56 17.71 37.09
N ALA A 635 32.52 17.97 36.29
CA ALA A 635 32.20 19.30 35.80
C ALA A 635 31.88 20.25 36.97
N LYS A 636 31.12 19.78 37.97
CA LYS A 636 30.79 20.57 39.16
C LYS A 636 32.00 20.83 40.04
N ASP A 637 32.85 19.82 40.25
CA ASP A 637 34.10 19.98 40.99
C ASP A 637 35.04 20.98 40.32
N LYS A 638 35.10 20.97 38.99
CA LYS A 638 35.89 21.92 38.21
C LYS A 638 35.36 23.34 38.36
N GLU A 639 34.05 23.54 38.24
CA GLU A 639 33.42 24.85 38.44
C GLU A 639 33.72 25.40 39.84
N ASN A 640 33.53 24.59 40.88
CA ASN A 640 33.80 24.99 42.26
C ASN A 640 35.29 25.33 42.49
N ALA A 641 36.21 24.55 41.89
CA ALA A 641 37.64 24.82 41.97
C ALA A 641 38.02 26.13 41.23
N GLN A 642 37.41 26.40 40.07
CA GLN A 642 37.58 27.65 39.33
C GLN A 642 37.05 28.85 40.13
N GLU A 643 35.88 28.72 40.75
CA GLU A 643 35.29 29.77 41.59
C GLU A 643 36.13 30.05 42.84
N LEU A 644 36.64 29.01 43.50
CA LEU A 644 37.55 29.14 44.64
C LEU A 644 38.83 29.88 44.25
N LEU A 645 39.46 29.49 43.14
CA LEU A 645 40.65 30.14 42.62
C LEU A 645 40.38 31.59 42.27
N LYS A 646 39.30 31.85 41.52
CA LYS A 646 38.87 33.21 41.18
C LYS A 646 38.70 34.07 42.42
N THR A 647 37.91 33.61 43.40
CA THR A 647 37.66 34.34 44.65
C THR A 647 38.95 34.64 45.40
N ARG A 648 39.85 33.65 45.51
CA ARG A 648 41.14 33.81 46.18
C ARG A 648 42.00 34.90 45.51
N TYR A 649 42.06 34.90 44.19
CA TYR A 649 42.87 35.86 43.44
C TYR A 649 42.22 37.25 43.33
N ASP A 650 40.89 37.33 43.30
CA ASP A 650 40.15 38.60 43.37
C ASP A 650 40.41 39.29 44.72
N ILE A 651 40.31 38.55 45.85
CA ILE A 651 40.66 39.07 47.19
C ILE A 651 42.13 39.50 47.24
N MET A 652 43.03 38.73 46.60
CA MET A 652 44.46 39.06 46.58
C MET A 652 44.73 40.34 45.77
N ALA A 653 44.02 40.54 44.65
CA ALA A 653 44.08 41.75 43.84
C ALA A 653 43.53 42.98 44.58
N GLU A 654 42.39 42.84 45.27
CA GLU A 654 41.82 43.91 46.11
C GLU A 654 42.78 44.33 47.22
N ARG A 655 43.39 43.36 47.93
CA ARG A 655 44.39 43.62 48.96
C ARG A 655 45.63 44.31 48.37
N PHE A 656 46.09 43.87 47.21
CA PHE A 656 47.23 44.48 46.53
C PHE A 656 46.95 45.94 46.15
N ALA A 657 45.78 46.23 45.57
CA ALA A 657 45.35 47.60 45.24
C ALA A 657 45.20 48.48 46.50
N ALA A 658 44.67 47.94 47.60
CA ALA A 658 44.58 48.64 48.87
C ALA A 658 45.97 48.98 49.45
N TYR A 659 46.92 48.05 49.37
CA TYR A 659 48.31 48.28 49.79
C TYR A 659 49.00 49.31 48.92
N ASP A 660 48.83 49.26 47.60
CA ASP A 660 49.39 50.25 46.68
C ASP A 660 48.86 51.67 46.99
N SER A 661 47.56 51.79 47.29
CA SER A 661 46.97 53.05 47.78
C SER A 661 47.58 53.54 49.10
N GLN A 662 47.85 52.63 50.06
CA GLN A 662 48.50 52.98 51.32
C GLN A 662 49.96 53.39 51.13
N ILE A 663 50.70 52.71 50.27
CA ILE A 663 52.09 53.04 49.93
C ILE A 663 52.14 54.40 49.24
N SER A 664 51.23 54.67 48.31
CA SER A 664 51.10 55.98 47.67
C SER A 664 50.84 57.09 48.70
N LYS A 665 49.92 56.88 49.65
CA LYS A 665 49.68 57.81 50.78
C LYS A 665 50.91 57.96 51.68
N ALA A 666 51.61 56.88 51.98
CA ALA A 666 52.82 56.90 52.80
C ALA A 666 53.95 57.65 52.10
N ASN A 667 54.15 57.44 50.80
CA ASN A 667 55.12 58.15 49.98
C ASN A 667 54.77 59.64 49.88
N GLN A 668 53.49 60.00 49.73
CA GLN A 668 53.06 61.40 49.78
C GLN A 668 53.38 62.05 51.13
N LYS A 669 53.13 61.35 52.25
CA LYS A 669 53.50 61.81 53.60
C LYS A 669 55.02 61.91 53.78
N PHE A 670 55.77 60.94 53.28
CA PHE A 670 57.23 60.93 53.38
C PHE A 670 57.84 62.06 52.56
N ASN A 671 57.37 62.28 51.33
CA ASN A 671 57.79 63.41 50.50
C ASN A 671 57.41 64.75 51.13
N SER A 672 56.25 64.84 51.79
CA SER A 672 55.85 66.01 52.57
C SER A 672 56.82 66.27 53.74
N VAL A 673 57.16 65.23 54.52
CA VAL A 673 58.15 65.33 55.61
C VAL A 673 59.54 65.67 55.06
N GLN A 674 59.96 65.07 53.95
CA GLN A 674 61.24 65.36 53.33
C GLN A 674 61.29 66.82 52.84
N MET A 675 60.23 67.31 52.20
CA MET A 675 60.11 68.73 51.85
C MET A 675 60.16 69.63 53.09
N MET A 676 59.56 69.24 54.21
CA MET A 676 59.68 69.98 55.48
C MET A 676 61.13 69.95 56.04
N ILE A 677 61.82 68.81 55.97
CA ILE A 677 63.21 68.67 56.40
C ILE A 677 64.12 69.53 55.52
N ASP A 678 63.95 69.48 54.20
CA ASP A 678 64.76 70.24 53.24
C ASP A 678 64.51 71.75 53.41
N GLN A 679 63.26 72.17 53.65
CA GLN A 679 62.94 73.56 54.01
C GLN A 679 63.56 73.98 55.36
N ALA A 680 63.61 73.09 56.35
CA ALA A 680 64.24 73.36 57.64
C ALA A 680 65.77 73.43 57.54
N ALA A 681 66.39 72.60 56.70
CA ALA A 681 67.82 72.62 56.43
C ALA A 681 68.25 73.86 55.63
N ALA A 682 67.45 74.29 54.66
CA ALA A 682 67.72 75.50 53.86
C ALA A 682 67.66 76.80 54.68
N LYS A 683 66.91 76.84 55.79
CA LYS A 683 66.87 78.00 56.70
C LYS A 683 68.12 78.18 57.59
N LYS A 684 69.09 77.26 57.54
CA LYS A 684 70.30 77.28 58.37
C LYS A 684 71.58 77.75 57.65
N ASN A 685 71.50 78.15 56.38
CA ASN A 685 72.61 78.74 55.63
C ASN A 685 72.38 80.22 55.35
#